data_AF-A0A970WZJ5-F1
#
_entry.id   AF-A0A970WZJ5-F1
#
_cell.length_a   1.000
_cell.length_b   1.000
_cell.length_c   1.000
_cell.angle_alpha   90.00
_cell.angle_beta   90.00
_cell.angle_gamma   90.00
#
_symmetry.space_group_name_H-M   'P 1'
#
loop_
_entity.id
_entity.type
_entity.pdbx_description
1 polymer ?
#
loop_
_entity_poly.entity_id
_entity_poly.type
_entity_poly.pdbx_seq_one_letter_code
_entity_poly.pdbx_strand_id
1 'polypeptide(L)'
;MVDLHLLERRIAPRVQRYVAMALAFVLTVAVALQLAPPAHAAAEANASGVTASVTLNGQKYNGLDVVAPGDTLHMQVQYGQDTERGSTARFTVSPNAVFSTDVPAGNTAIERIDRVDDHTLAITFAEDWGVTNQGVFGLQFSLTEVEHTATDTITWSVDGKETSLDIIVSPKGNEFGPEHDEYSKSVTPSNLNSFVTVEKDTVKLKEGIQDQKLTYTLSVTTKEAKEALTIADTLPAGLSYDQDSFSATMVTWDESGLNKGEPQEVGFTPAIDQGSFSGKLAVPGPSKATITYTATITDVAAVEALLQEQYDKLEGDARQNFRIDLKNTASFHDGENAQQKKTAKVILQGTKDSIGPDLRAAFKKSADWSSKTQRAGKAGDLQKPINIAYKMTADLRQLQSVGLNQNVIVEDTLPEQLRWVTDADNFISISGLTATRFQGEAPTFQESSQPGEYLVDGNTLWVNVGQDVTRKHSITAQAQLLTVKGITPTEASPPEGALSHQFRNTAAFHYGSDKPYERSRDAAVVLLPAPGDDGDNNEYVFKKSGKAEHTRIQPGESVDIVYTFTVAKDNGIDMRNSTIVDYLEVAAFDLGENLDNVRLRGSYDGKPLGQEDFHLTQNDAGNLEITLNDTGKQVVTNRGTDKDFVVVVELTTKVFEGKETKTIINKATLFGEDNVPLYWSTTESQSTSYGDEAEVRKRVFD
;
A
#
# COMPACT_ATOMS: atom_id res chain seq x y z
N MET A 1 17.96 -52.25 37.33
CA MET A 1 18.85 -52.38 38.49
C MET A 1 18.99 -50.98 39.07
N VAL A 2 18.30 -50.67 40.19
CA VAL A 2 18.15 -49.33 40.82
C VAL A 2 17.44 -48.31 39.89
N ASP A 3 16.28 -47.71 40.15
CA ASP A 3 15.33 -47.60 41.29
C ASP A 3 15.76 -46.77 42.52
N LEU A 4 15.35 -45.49 42.57
CA LEU A 4 14.39 -44.97 43.57
C LEU A 4 14.06 -43.46 43.34
N HIS A 5 12.75 -43.10 43.36
CA HIS A 5 12.18 -41.80 43.81
C HIS A 5 12.56 -40.51 43.01
N LEU A 6 11.77 -39.45 42.82
CA LEU A 6 10.38 -38.99 43.07
C LEU A 6 10.20 -37.74 42.12
N LEU A 7 9.07 -37.05 41.88
CA LEU A 7 7.73 -36.97 42.48
C LEU A 7 6.74 -36.41 41.42
N GLU A 8 5.66 -37.10 41.04
CA GLU A 8 4.57 -36.49 40.24
C GLU A 8 3.75 -35.51 41.11
N ARG A 9 3.53 -34.26 40.66
CA ARG A 9 2.54 -33.37 41.28
C ARG A 9 1.67 -32.63 40.28
N ARG A 10 0.37 -32.97 40.34
CA ARG A 10 -0.76 -32.20 39.79
C ARG A 10 -0.67 -30.74 40.24
N ILE A 11 -0.87 -29.79 39.32
CA ILE A 11 -1.22 -28.41 39.68
C ILE A 11 -2.74 -28.28 39.62
N ALA A 12 -3.33 -27.87 40.74
CA ALA A 12 -4.77 -27.81 40.99
C ALA A 12 -5.36 -26.42 40.66
N PRO A 13 -6.70 -26.28 40.49
CA PRO A 13 -7.34 -25.02 40.12
C PRO A 13 -7.33 -23.99 41.26
N ARG A 14 -6.20 -23.27 41.42
CA ARG A 14 -6.06 -22.15 42.36
C ARG A 14 -5.47 -20.86 41.77
N VAL A 15 -5.02 -20.88 40.51
CA VAL A 15 -4.43 -19.70 39.85
C VAL A 15 -5.51 -18.64 39.49
N GLN A 16 -6.72 -19.07 39.13
CA GLN A 16 -7.84 -18.15 38.83
C GLN A 16 -8.29 -17.26 40.00
N ARG A 17 -7.97 -17.60 41.27
CA ARG A 17 -8.36 -16.78 42.43
C ARG A 17 -7.38 -15.68 42.81
N TYR A 18 -6.19 -15.63 42.23
CA TYR A 18 -5.20 -14.58 42.53
C TYR A 18 -5.19 -13.44 41.49
N VAL A 19 -5.53 -13.72 40.23
CA VAL A 19 -5.66 -12.66 39.20
C VAL A 19 -6.83 -11.72 39.50
N ALA A 20 -7.96 -12.25 39.97
CA ALA A 20 -9.11 -11.44 40.40
C ALA A 20 -8.85 -10.59 41.66
N MET A 21 -7.87 -10.96 42.50
CA MET A 21 -7.57 -10.26 43.76
C MET A 21 -6.50 -9.17 43.58
N ALA A 22 -5.71 -9.22 42.51
CA ALA A 22 -4.69 -8.22 42.20
C ALA A 22 -5.26 -6.91 41.61
N LEU A 23 -6.39 -6.98 40.89
CA LEU A 23 -7.02 -5.81 40.29
C LEU A 23 -7.76 -4.92 41.32
N ALA A 24 -8.08 -5.45 42.49
CA ALA A 24 -8.85 -4.76 43.53
C ALA A 24 -8.01 -3.89 44.49
N PHE A 25 -6.67 -3.90 44.37
CA PHE A 25 -5.78 -3.32 45.40
C PHE A 25 -5.10 -1.98 45.01
N VAL A 26 -5.38 -1.44 43.82
CA VAL A 26 -4.72 -0.22 43.29
C VAL A 26 -5.53 1.07 43.58
N LEU A 27 -6.75 0.97 44.12
CA LEU A 27 -7.69 2.10 44.26
C LEU A 27 -8.16 2.40 45.70
N THR A 28 -7.40 1.98 46.71
CA THR A 28 -7.72 2.13 48.14
C THR A 28 -6.94 3.24 48.89
N VAL A 29 -6.55 4.33 48.22
CA VAL A 29 -5.95 5.51 48.88
C VAL A 29 -6.46 6.83 48.26
N ALA A 30 -7.62 7.33 48.69
CA ALA A 30 -8.04 8.74 48.53
C ALA A 30 -9.34 9.14 49.28
N VAL A 31 -9.69 8.57 50.45
CA VAL A 31 -10.83 9.12 51.25
C VAL A 31 -10.51 9.10 52.74
N ALA A 32 -10.03 10.23 53.26
CA ALA A 32 -9.99 10.50 54.70
C ALA A 32 -9.97 12.02 54.97
N LEU A 33 -11.16 12.61 55.17
CA LEU A 33 -11.45 13.66 56.16
C LEU A 33 -12.91 14.13 56.02
N GLN A 34 -13.76 13.73 56.97
CA GLN A 34 -15.09 14.30 57.19
C GLN A 34 -15.00 15.47 58.18
N LEU A 35 -15.89 16.47 58.10
CA LEU A 35 -16.44 17.17 59.27
C LEU A 35 -17.77 17.93 58.96
N ALA A 36 -18.90 17.27 59.30
CA ALA A 36 -20.22 17.78 59.77
C ALA A 36 -21.14 18.73 58.92
N PRO A 37 -22.50 18.59 59.01
CA PRO A 37 -23.54 19.31 58.23
C PRO A 37 -24.36 20.33 59.11
N PRO A 38 -25.46 21.05 58.70
CA PRO A 38 -26.67 20.65 57.92
C PRO A 38 -27.01 21.62 56.73
N ALA A 39 -28.07 21.48 55.89
CA ALA A 39 -29.40 20.88 56.08
C ALA A 39 -30.09 20.42 54.76
N HIS A 40 -31.21 19.69 54.96
CA HIS A 40 -32.15 19.05 54.02
C HIS A 40 -32.19 19.47 52.52
N ALA A 41 -31.81 18.51 51.67
CA ALA A 41 -32.53 18.15 50.44
C ALA A 41 -32.80 16.63 50.47
N ALA A 42 -33.67 16.10 49.60
CA ALA A 42 -33.96 14.66 49.57
C ALA A 42 -32.70 13.86 49.23
N ALA A 43 -32.44 12.79 50.00
CA ALA A 43 -31.35 11.88 49.72
C ALA A 43 -31.76 10.92 48.60
N GLU A 44 -31.36 11.24 47.37
CA GLU A 44 -31.17 10.21 46.35
C GLU A 44 -30.05 9.28 46.83
N ALA A 45 -30.25 7.97 46.73
CA ALA A 45 -29.23 7.00 47.10
C ALA A 45 -28.13 6.99 46.03
N ASN A 46 -26.91 7.40 46.39
CA ASN A 46 -25.75 7.29 45.51
C ASN A 46 -25.63 5.84 45.02
N ALA A 47 -25.57 5.66 43.70
CA ALA A 47 -25.53 4.36 43.05
C ALA A 47 -24.14 3.71 43.27
N SER A 48 -24.03 3.00 44.38
CA SER A 48 -22.84 2.22 44.73
C SER A 48 -22.45 1.29 43.57
N GLY A 49 -21.16 1.03 43.36
CA GLY A 49 -20.72 0.12 42.29
C GLY A 49 -20.87 0.62 40.84
N VAL A 50 -21.26 1.89 40.60
CA VAL A 50 -21.23 2.51 39.26
C VAL A 50 -19.93 3.30 39.07
N THR A 51 -19.32 3.17 37.89
CA THR A 51 -18.06 3.84 37.51
C THR A 51 -18.10 4.24 36.03
N ALA A 52 -17.37 5.29 35.65
CA ALA A 52 -17.28 5.76 34.27
C ALA A 52 -15.84 6.08 33.87
N SER A 53 -15.47 5.76 32.63
CA SER A 53 -14.17 6.06 32.03
C SER A 53 -14.32 6.55 30.59
N VAL A 54 -13.71 7.69 30.27
CA VAL A 54 -13.65 8.22 28.90
C VAL A 54 -12.45 7.65 28.16
N THR A 55 -12.61 7.34 26.87
CA THR A 55 -11.51 6.94 25.98
C THR A 55 -11.40 7.93 24.82
N LEU A 56 -10.17 8.33 24.45
CA LEU A 56 -9.89 9.30 23.39
C LEU A 56 -9.23 8.68 22.16
N ASN A 57 -9.41 9.32 21.00
CA ASN A 57 -9.03 8.79 19.69
C ASN A 57 -7.61 9.18 19.25
N GLY A 58 -6.59 8.63 19.93
CA GLY A 58 -5.28 8.25 19.34
C GLY A 58 -4.31 9.30 18.77
N GLN A 59 -4.74 10.48 18.32
CA GLN A 59 -3.80 11.55 17.92
C GLN A 59 -3.20 12.21 19.16
N LYS A 60 -1.89 12.46 19.14
CA LYS A 60 -1.17 13.15 20.22
C LYS A 60 -0.29 14.27 19.69
N TYR A 61 -0.17 15.35 20.47
CA TYR A 61 0.79 16.44 20.27
C TYR A 61 1.44 16.77 21.62
N ASN A 62 2.78 16.84 21.66
CA ASN A 62 3.56 16.97 22.90
C ASN A 62 3.17 15.97 24.03
N GLY A 63 2.61 14.81 23.67
CA GLY A 63 2.21 13.72 24.59
C GLY A 63 0.75 13.76 25.07
N LEU A 64 0.05 14.90 24.94
CA LEU A 64 -1.38 15.03 25.21
C LEU A 64 -2.21 14.54 24.02
N ASP A 65 -3.39 13.98 24.29
CA ASP A 65 -4.33 13.56 23.24
C ASP A 65 -5.03 14.79 22.62
N VAL A 66 -5.16 14.78 21.30
CA VAL A 66 -5.80 15.85 20.51
C VAL A 66 -7.22 15.43 20.15
N VAL A 67 -8.18 16.30 20.40
CA VAL A 67 -9.61 16.10 20.11
C VAL A 67 -10.12 17.28 19.29
N ALA A 68 -10.88 17.03 18.21
CA ALA A 68 -11.56 18.12 17.51
C ALA A 68 -12.95 18.39 18.10
N PRO A 69 -13.40 19.66 18.18
CA PRO A 69 -14.78 19.98 18.54
C PRO A 69 -15.79 19.27 17.63
N GLY A 70 -16.93 18.90 18.22
CA GLY A 70 -17.97 18.13 17.54
C GLY A 70 -17.60 16.67 17.23
N ASP A 71 -16.39 16.19 17.55
CA ASP A 71 -16.12 14.75 17.52
C ASP A 71 -16.84 14.05 18.68
N THR A 72 -17.39 12.87 18.41
CA THR A 72 -18.07 12.04 19.40
C THR A 72 -17.03 11.34 20.29
N LEU A 73 -17.03 11.70 21.57
CA LEU A 73 -16.28 11.03 22.61
C LEU A 73 -17.15 9.97 23.31
N HIS A 74 -16.51 8.85 23.65
CA HIS A 74 -17.18 7.71 24.27
C HIS A 74 -16.80 7.60 25.75
N MET A 75 -17.82 7.72 26.61
CA MET A 75 -17.74 7.38 28.02
C MET A 75 -18.27 5.97 28.21
N GLN A 76 -17.39 5.05 28.61
CA GLN A 76 -17.80 3.72 29.02
C GLN A 76 -18.25 3.77 30.48
N VAL A 77 -19.51 3.42 30.74
CA VAL A 77 -20.06 3.27 32.10
C VAL A 77 -20.10 1.80 32.46
N GLN A 78 -19.61 1.44 33.65
CA GLN A 78 -19.69 0.10 34.21
C GLN A 78 -20.48 0.13 35.54
N TYR A 79 -21.46 -0.77 35.68
CA TYR A 79 -22.21 -1.01 36.91
C TYR A 79 -21.96 -2.44 37.43
N GLY A 80 -22.15 -2.66 38.73
CA GLY A 80 -21.73 -3.89 39.41
C GLY A 80 -22.77 -4.45 40.38
N GLN A 81 -22.41 -5.51 41.09
CA GLN A 81 -23.32 -6.19 42.04
C GLN A 81 -23.73 -5.30 43.22
N ASP A 82 -22.94 -4.26 43.50
CA ASP A 82 -23.19 -3.27 44.55
C ASP A 82 -24.15 -2.15 44.08
N THR A 83 -24.57 -2.14 42.81
CA THR A 83 -25.53 -1.16 42.27
C THR A 83 -26.94 -1.48 42.73
N GLU A 84 -27.50 -0.56 43.52
CA GLU A 84 -28.83 -0.66 44.09
C GLU A 84 -29.89 -0.61 42.98
N ARG A 85 -30.78 -1.61 42.96
CA ARG A 85 -31.85 -1.71 41.96
C ARG A 85 -32.88 -0.61 42.22
N GLY A 86 -33.40 0.01 41.17
CA GLY A 86 -34.26 1.20 41.30
C GLY A 86 -33.51 2.50 41.63
N SER A 87 -32.18 2.48 41.80
CA SER A 87 -31.40 3.71 42.06
C SER A 87 -31.21 4.54 40.79
N THR A 88 -30.94 5.83 40.99
CA THR A 88 -30.61 6.76 39.91
C THR A 88 -29.19 7.26 40.10
N ALA A 89 -28.33 7.02 39.10
CA ALA A 89 -26.98 7.57 39.03
C ALA A 89 -26.97 8.85 38.19
N ARG A 90 -26.34 9.92 38.68
CA ARG A 90 -26.15 11.17 37.96
C ARG A 90 -24.76 11.21 37.32
N PHE A 91 -24.72 11.38 36.01
CA PHE A 91 -23.53 11.57 35.20
C PHE A 91 -23.45 13.03 34.78
N THR A 92 -22.38 13.73 35.13
CA THR A 92 -22.13 15.11 34.71
C THR A 92 -20.80 15.20 34.00
N VAL A 93 -20.77 15.83 32.83
CA VAL A 93 -19.53 16.22 32.12
C VAL A 93 -19.23 17.71 32.34
N SER A 94 -18.01 18.14 32.05
CA SER A 94 -17.58 19.54 32.14
C SER A 94 -18.39 20.47 31.23
N PRO A 95 -18.48 21.79 31.52
CA PRO A 95 -19.29 22.73 30.73
C PRO A 95 -18.88 22.89 29.25
N ASN A 96 -17.66 22.47 28.89
CA ASN A 96 -17.14 22.39 27.52
C ASN A 96 -17.58 21.10 26.77
N ALA A 97 -18.43 20.27 27.37
CA ALA A 97 -18.87 18.98 26.85
C ALA A 97 -20.40 18.87 26.92
N VAL A 98 -21.03 18.35 25.87
CA VAL A 98 -22.49 18.18 25.77
C VAL A 98 -22.82 16.72 25.49
N PHE A 99 -23.68 16.10 26.31
CA PHE A 99 -24.14 14.73 26.06
C PHE A 99 -25.00 14.66 24.80
N SER A 100 -24.77 13.62 23.98
CA SER A 100 -25.68 13.25 22.89
C SER A 100 -27.04 12.82 23.45
N THR A 101 -28.09 13.00 22.66
CA THR A 101 -29.46 12.54 23.00
C THR A 101 -29.73 11.08 22.60
N ASP A 102 -28.76 10.41 21.98
CA ASP A 102 -28.89 9.01 21.56
C ASP A 102 -28.79 8.05 22.75
N VAL A 103 -29.96 7.56 23.18
CA VAL A 103 -30.10 6.54 24.22
C VAL A 103 -29.64 5.17 23.67
N PRO A 104 -28.81 4.40 24.41
CA PRO A 104 -28.47 3.02 24.05
C PRO A 104 -29.70 2.10 24.01
N ALA A 105 -30.29 1.96 22.82
CA ALA A 105 -31.50 1.16 22.65
C ALA A 105 -31.21 -0.34 22.83
N GLY A 106 -31.87 -0.93 23.81
CA GLY A 106 -31.76 -2.34 24.18
C GLY A 106 -31.68 -2.53 25.69
N ASN A 107 -31.01 -1.59 26.38
CA ASN A 107 -30.52 -1.76 27.75
C ASN A 107 -31.63 -2.14 28.75
N THR A 108 -31.58 -3.36 29.28
CA THR A 108 -32.57 -3.89 30.23
C THR A 108 -32.27 -3.56 31.69
N ALA A 109 -31.04 -3.18 32.01
CA ALA A 109 -30.68 -2.69 33.33
C ALA A 109 -31.09 -1.23 33.57
N ILE A 110 -31.26 -0.45 32.50
CA ILE A 110 -31.71 0.95 32.55
C ILE A 110 -33.23 0.99 32.31
N GLU A 111 -33.98 1.50 33.30
CA GLU A 111 -35.40 1.78 33.14
C GLU A 111 -35.62 3.10 32.38
N ARG A 112 -34.82 4.13 32.68
CA ARG A 112 -34.94 5.44 32.06
C ARG A 112 -33.62 6.22 32.08
N ILE A 113 -33.38 7.00 31.03
CA ILE A 113 -32.38 8.08 31.02
C ILE A 113 -33.13 9.40 30.91
N ASP A 114 -33.01 10.23 31.94
CA ASP A 114 -33.54 11.59 31.95
C ASP A 114 -32.40 12.58 31.67
N ARG A 115 -32.57 13.44 30.68
CA ARG A 115 -31.67 14.57 30.46
C ARG A 115 -32.05 15.69 31.44
N VAL A 116 -31.19 15.98 32.40
CA VAL A 116 -31.40 17.05 33.39
C VAL A 116 -31.07 18.40 32.76
N ASP A 117 -29.96 18.47 32.04
CA ASP A 117 -29.49 19.61 31.25
C ASP A 117 -28.52 19.12 30.14
N ASP A 118 -27.86 20.03 29.43
CA ASP A 118 -26.93 19.66 28.34
C ASP A 118 -25.69 18.88 28.81
N HIS A 119 -25.31 19.03 30.09
CA HIS A 119 -24.11 18.46 30.69
C HIS A 119 -24.40 17.31 31.66
N THR A 120 -25.67 17.08 32.03
CA THR A 120 -26.07 16.13 33.07
C THR A 120 -27.17 15.16 32.62
N LEU A 121 -26.88 13.86 32.74
CA LEU A 121 -27.85 12.76 32.59
C LEU A 121 -28.12 12.11 33.94
N ALA A 122 -29.38 11.80 34.23
CA ALA A 122 -29.81 10.96 35.34
C ALA A 122 -30.27 9.61 34.79
N ILE A 123 -29.59 8.53 35.18
CA ILE A 123 -29.85 7.17 34.67
C ILE A 123 -30.45 6.36 35.80
N THR A 124 -31.74 6.00 35.64
CA THR A 124 -32.48 5.16 36.59
C THR A 124 -32.35 3.71 36.19
N PHE A 125 -31.82 2.91 37.09
CA PHE A 125 -31.67 1.46 36.93
C PHE A 125 -32.98 0.75 37.31
N ALA A 126 -33.35 -0.30 36.57
CA ALA A 126 -34.59 -1.04 36.79
C ALA A 126 -34.62 -1.78 38.14
N GLU A 127 -35.82 -1.91 38.73
CA GLU A 127 -36.04 -2.72 39.94
C GLU A 127 -35.78 -4.23 39.71
N ASP A 128 -36.01 -4.72 38.49
CA ASP A 128 -35.66 -6.08 38.08
C ASP A 128 -35.06 -6.14 36.66
N TRP A 129 -33.73 -6.35 36.63
CA TRP A 129 -32.94 -6.58 35.40
C TRP A 129 -32.59 -8.06 35.19
N GLY A 130 -33.23 -8.98 35.94
CA GLY A 130 -33.01 -10.42 35.82
C GLY A 130 -31.77 -10.94 36.55
N VAL A 131 -31.15 -12.00 36.00
CA VAL A 131 -30.07 -12.77 36.64
C VAL A 131 -28.68 -12.15 36.51
N THR A 132 -28.47 -11.25 35.55
CA THR A 132 -27.20 -10.55 35.35
C THR A 132 -27.22 -9.26 36.16
N ASN A 133 -26.33 -9.13 37.15
CA ASN A 133 -26.31 -8.01 38.10
C ASN A 133 -25.03 -7.16 37.99
N GLN A 134 -24.50 -7.03 36.77
CA GLN A 134 -23.34 -6.19 36.45
C GLN A 134 -23.34 -5.96 34.93
N GLY A 135 -22.83 -4.82 34.48
CA GLY A 135 -22.72 -4.60 33.06
C GLY A 135 -22.00 -3.33 32.64
N VAL A 136 -21.97 -3.09 31.34
CA VAL A 136 -21.29 -1.96 30.70
C VAL A 136 -22.20 -1.37 29.64
N PHE A 137 -22.30 -0.05 29.55
CA PHE A 137 -22.98 0.67 28.48
C PHE A 137 -22.20 1.91 28.05
N GLY A 138 -22.42 2.38 26.83
CA GLY A 138 -21.82 3.60 26.29
C GLY A 138 -22.69 4.82 26.55
N LEU A 139 -22.08 5.92 26.97
CA LEU A 139 -22.62 7.27 26.82
C LEU A 139 -21.75 8.03 25.81
N GLN A 140 -22.38 8.87 25.01
CA GLN A 140 -21.69 9.69 24.01
C GLN A 140 -21.84 11.16 24.36
N PHE A 141 -20.76 11.92 24.19
CA PHE A 141 -20.75 13.37 24.35
C PHE A 141 -19.80 14.00 23.33
N SER A 142 -19.98 15.27 23.02
CA SER A 142 -19.11 16.02 22.12
C SER A 142 -18.61 17.29 22.79
N LEU A 143 -17.37 17.68 22.50
CA LEU A 143 -16.84 18.96 22.97
C LEU A 143 -17.47 20.12 22.19
N THR A 144 -17.74 21.23 22.89
CA THR A 144 -18.21 22.48 22.31
C THR A 144 -17.19 23.07 21.34
N GLU A 145 -17.64 23.80 20.33
CA GLU A 145 -16.75 24.52 19.41
C GLU A 145 -15.83 25.51 20.15
N VAL A 146 -14.55 25.52 19.74
CA VAL A 146 -13.55 26.50 20.20
C VAL A 146 -13.04 27.28 18.99
N GLU A 147 -12.78 28.57 19.15
CA GLU A 147 -12.27 29.43 18.07
C GLU A 147 -10.78 29.14 17.76
N HIS A 148 -10.04 28.67 18.78
CA HIS A 148 -8.60 28.46 18.74
C HIS A 148 -8.22 27.15 19.43
N THR A 149 -7.11 26.55 19.02
CA THR A 149 -6.55 25.37 19.67
C THR A 149 -6.04 25.72 21.07
N ALA A 150 -6.46 24.97 22.07
CA ALA A 150 -6.05 25.19 23.46
C ALA A 150 -5.82 23.86 24.19
N THR A 151 -5.03 23.91 25.25
CA THR A 151 -5.06 22.86 26.28
C THR A 151 -6.34 23.04 27.11
N ASP A 152 -7.04 21.95 27.37
CA ASP A 152 -8.28 21.93 28.14
C ASP A 152 -8.35 20.64 28.96
N THR A 153 -9.24 20.60 29.95
CA THR A 153 -9.47 19.42 30.78
C THR A 153 -10.89 18.94 30.57
N ILE A 154 -11.05 17.68 30.13
CA ILE A 154 -12.35 17.00 30.21
C ILE A 154 -12.51 16.50 31.63
N THR A 155 -13.58 16.92 32.29
CA THR A 155 -13.97 16.40 33.60
C THR A 155 -15.29 15.66 33.48
N TRP A 156 -15.41 14.53 34.16
CA TRP A 156 -16.68 13.83 34.34
C TRP A 156 -16.85 13.36 35.78
N SER A 157 -18.10 13.20 36.21
CA SER A 157 -18.40 12.67 37.54
C SER A 157 -19.58 11.69 37.51
N VAL A 158 -19.58 10.78 38.48
CA VAL A 158 -20.71 9.90 38.81
C VAL A 158 -21.09 10.19 40.26
N ASP A 159 -22.33 10.62 40.49
CA ASP A 159 -22.85 11.05 41.82
C ASP A 159 -21.91 12.03 42.55
N GLY A 160 -21.34 12.98 41.80
CA GLY A 160 -20.41 13.99 42.30
C GLY A 160 -18.99 13.50 42.58
N LYS A 161 -18.66 12.23 42.31
CA LYS A 161 -17.28 11.74 42.36
C LYS A 161 -16.58 12.03 41.02
N GLU A 162 -15.69 13.01 41.05
CA GLU A 162 -15.00 13.56 39.88
C GLU A 162 -13.84 12.68 39.36
N THR A 163 -13.58 12.74 38.06
CA THR A 163 -12.41 12.24 37.34
C THR A 163 -12.13 13.16 36.16
N SER A 164 -10.86 13.36 35.80
CA SER A 164 -10.46 14.30 34.74
C SER A 164 -9.36 13.76 33.84
N LEU A 165 -9.22 14.38 32.66
CA LEU A 165 -8.20 14.08 31.66
C LEU A 165 -7.81 15.35 30.90
N ASP A 166 -6.52 15.67 30.89
CA ASP A 166 -5.97 16.81 30.14
C ASP A 166 -5.81 16.47 28.66
N ILE A 167 -6.23 17.39 27.80
CA ILE A 167 -6.28 17.22 26.34
C ILE A 167 -5.85 18.51 25.61
N ILE A 168 -5.76 18.41 24.29
CA ILE A 168 -5.71 19.56 23.38
C ILE A 168 -7.00 19.54 22.55
N VAL A 169 -7.80 20.60 22.65
CA VAL A 169 -8.97 20.80 21.78
C VAL A 169 -8.48 21.58 20.55
N SER A 170 -8.65 21.05 19.34
CA SER A 170 -8.14 21.69 18.11
C SER A 170 -9.19 21.73 16.98
N PRO A 171 -9.52 22.91 16.43
CA PRO A 171 -10.45 23.02 15.30
C PRO A 171 -9.98 22.27 14.05
N LYS A 172 -10.94 21.72 13.29
CA LYS A 172 -10.65 20.97 12.06
C LYS A 172 -9.97 21.86 11.02
N GLY A 173 -8.77 21.47 10.61
CA GLY A 173 -7.93 22.22 9.67
C GLY A 173 -6.84 23.09 10.30
N ASN A 174 -6.73 23.13 11.64
CA ASN A 174 -5.56 23.73 12.30
C ASN A 174 -4.27 22.93 11.98
N GLU A 175 -3.15 23.65 11.90
CA GLU A 175 -1.81 23.06 11.74
C GLU A 175 -0.97 23.39 12.98
N PHE A 176 -0.42 22.36 13.64
CA PHE A 176 0.53 22.55 14.74
C PHE A 176 1.88 23.11 14.26
N GLY A 177 2.60 23.74 15.18
CA GLY A 177 3.93 24.29 14.96
C GLY A 177 4.99 23.22 14.75
N PRO A 178 6.15 23.59 14.18
CA PRO A 178 7.23 22.65 13.92
C PRO A 178 7.89 22.11 15.20
N GLU A 179 8.00 20.79 15.29
CA GLU A 179 8.69 20.10 16.39
C GLU A 179 10.22 20.07 16.25
N HIS A 180 10.76 20.42 15.08
CA HIS A 180 12.19 20.41 14.76
C HIS A 180 12.55 21.44 13.69
N ASP A 181 13.82 21.84 13.66
CA ASP A 181 14.35 22.77 12.64
C ASP A 181 14.51 22.05 11.28
N GLU A 182 13.96 22.62 10.20
CA GLU A 182 14.11 22.12 8.83
C GLU A 182 14.57 23.24 7.88
N TYR A 183 15.45 22.89 6.94
CA TYR A 183 15.93 23.80 5.90
C TYR A 183 15.78 23.13 4.53
N SER A 184 15.25 23.84 3.53
CA SER A 184 15.15 23.34 2.17
C SER A 184 15.46 24.42 1.13
N LYS A 185 15.80 23.97 -0.08
CA LYS A 185 16.01 24.82 -1.26
C LYS A 185 15.46 24.11 -2.51
N SER A 186 14.66 24.82 -3.30
CA SER A 186 14.13 24.35 -4.58
C SER A 186 14.36 25.39 -5.69
N VAL A 187 14.09 25.00 -6.94
CA VAL A 187 14.12 25.90 -8.11
C VAL A 187 13.05 25.50 -9.12
N THR A 188 12.41 26.50 -9.72
CA THR A 188 11.44 26.36 -10.80
C THR A 188 11.75 27.36 -11.92
N PRO A 189 11.87 26.94 -13.19
CA PRO A 189 11.93 25.55 -13.67
C PRO A 189 13.24 24.85 -13.27
N SER A 190 13.18 23.54 -13.03
CA SER A 190 14.35 22.69 -12.76
C SER A 190 14.93 22.01 -14.01
N ASN A 191 14.32 22.23 -15.18
CA ASN A 191 14.69 21.61 -16.46
C ASN A 191 14.55 22.64 -17.58
N LEU A 192 15.62 22.81 -18.37
CA LEU A 192 15.68 23.69 -19.55
C LEU A 192 16.15 22.93 -20.81
N ASN A 193 15.98 21.60 -20.85
CA ASN A 193 16.42 20.74 -21.96
C ASN A 193 15.86 21.19 -23.32
N SER A 194 14.66 21.77 -23.35
CA SER A 194 14.02 22.29 -24.56
C SER A 194 14.80 23.41 -25.26
N PHE A 195 15.72 24.07 -24.56
CA PHE A 195 16.58 25.13 -25.09
C PHE A 195 17.90 24.62 -25.66
N VAL A 196 18.29 23.36 -25.42
CA VAL A 196 19.55 22.81 -25.96
C VAL A 196 19.33 22.33 -27.39
N THR A 197 20.21 22.75 -28.31
CA THR A 197 20.28 22.30 -29.71
C THR A 197 21.71 21.89 -30.06
N VAL A 198 21.86 21.11 -31.13
CA VAL A 198 23.15 20.79 -31.75
C VAL A 198 23.06 21.14 -33.23
N GLU A 199 23.95 22.00 -33.70
CA GLU A 199 24.05 22.43 -35.08
C GLU A 199 25.46 22.12 -35.59
N LYS A 200 25.59 21.13 -36.50
CA LYS A 200 26.89 20.73 -37.09
C LYS A 200 27.97 20.51 -36.00
N ASP A 201 27.67 19.61 -35.06
CA ASP A 201 28.52 19.27 -33.91
C ASP A 201 28.81 20.41 -32.91
N THR A 202 28.23 21.59 -33.10
CA THR A 202 28.29 22.71 -32.15
C THR A 202 27.02 22.72 -31.29
N VAL A 203 27.16 22.64 -29.96
CA VAL A 203 26.04 22.83 -29.04
C VAL A 203 25.66 24.29 -28.97
N LYS A 204 24.35 24.57 -29.06
CA LYS A 204 23.77 25.91 -28.94
C LYS A 204 22.61 25.95 -27.97
N LEU A 205 22.38 27.13 -27.40
CA LEU A 205 21.18 27.44 -26.63
C LEU A 205 20.25 28.33 -27.46
N LYS A 206 18.97 27.95 -27.52
CA LYS A 206 17.95 28.68 -28.27
C LYS A 206 17.73 30.09 -27.70
N GLU A 207 17.32 31.00 -28.59
CA GLU A 207 16.77 32.30 -28.23
C GLU A 207 15.64 32.15 -27.20
N GLY A 208 15.53 33.11 -26.28
CA GLY A 208 14.63 33.05 -25.13
C GLY A 208 15.17 32.32 -23.89
N ILE A 209 16.38 31.74 -23.94
CA ILE A 209 17.04 31.14 -22.77
C ILE A 209 17.37 32.17 -21.67
N GLN A 210 17.69 33.41 -22.06
CA GLN A 210 18.03 34.49 -21.12
C GLN A 210 16.79 35.06 -20.42
N ASP A 211 15.61 34.91 -21.04
CA ASP A 211 14.32 35.31 -20.47
C ASP A 211 13.79 34.29 -19.43
N GLN A 212 14.44 33.13 -19.30
CA GLN A 212 14.04 32.11 -18.33
C GLN A 212 14.40 32.54 -16.90
N LYS A 213 13.42 33.07 -16.19
CA LYS A 213 13.52 33.31 -14.75
C LYS A 213 13.54 31.99 -13.98
N LEU A 214 14.66 31.72 -13.32
CA LEU A 214 14.85 30.61 -12.39
C LEU A 214 14.47 31.09 -10.99
N THR A 215 13.23 30.84 -10.59
CA THR A 215 12.74 31.16 -9.25
C THR A 215 13.25 30.12 -8.27
N TYR A 216 14.12 30.54 -7.36
CA TYR A 216 14.57 29.76 -6.22
C TYR A 216 13.68 30.04 -5.01
N THR A 217 13.43 29.00 -4.22
CA THR A 217 12.74 29.12 -2.93
C THR A 217 13.61 28.51 -1.85
N LEU A 218 13.89 29.26 -0.80
CA LEU A 218 14.49 28.78 0.44
C LEU A 218 13.37 28.68 1.47
N SER A 219 13.25 27.55 2.15
CA SER A 219 12.38 27.44 3.32
C SER A 219 13.22 27.16 4.56
N VAL A 220 12.91 27.90 5.62
CA VAL A 220 13.50 27.81 6.95
C VAL A 220 12.35 27.59 7.89
N THR A 221 12.31 26.43 8.54
CA THR A 221 11.34 26.09 9.57
C THR A 221 12.11 25.93 10.87
N THR A 222 11.67 26.55 11.95
CA THR A 222 12.38 26.54 13.24
C THR A 222 11.40 26.35 14.38
N LYS A 223 11.76 25.45 15.31
CA LYS A 223 11.04 25.30 16.57
C LYS A 223 11.33 26.48 17.50
N GLU A 224 12.62 26.77 17.69
CA GLU A 224 13.12 27.81 18.60
C GLU A 224 13.52 29.08 17.82
N ALA A 225 13.46 30.24 18.47
CA ALA A 225 13.80 31.51 17.85
C ALA A 225 15.28 31.61 17.42
N LYS A 226 15.49 32.24 16.25
CA LYS A 226 16.80 32.55 15.64
C LYS A 226 16.90 34.06 15.41
N GLU A 227 17.50 34.77 16.36
CA GLU A 227 17.60 36.25 16.34
C GLU A 227 18.30 36.80 15.08
N ALA A 228 19.22 36.05 14.49
CA ALA A 228 20.04 36.52 13.37
C ALA A 228 20.54 35.39 12.46
N LEU A 229 19.62 34.57 11.93
CA LEU A 229 19.96 33.50 10.99
C LEU A 229 20.65 34.08 9.76
N THR A 230 21.89 33.69 9.52
CA THR A 230 22.67 34.10 8.35
C THR A 230 22.37 33.15 7.19
N ILE A 231 21.94 33.71 6.07
CA ILE A 231 21.58 32.98 4.84
C ILE A 231 22.50 33.48 3.73
N ALA A 232 23.32 32.58 3.18
CA ALA A 232 24.28 32.91 2.12
C ALA A 232 24.25 31.89 0.99
N ASP A 233 24.47 32.32 -0.25
CA ASP A 233 24.21 31.53 -1.46
C ASP A 233 25.15 31.93 -2.60
N THR A 234 25.47 30.99 -3.49
CA THR A 234 26.39 31.22 -4.63
C THR A 234 25.87 30.52 -5.88
N LEU A 235 25.59 31.32 -6.92
CA LEU A 235 25.18 30.83 -8.24
C LEU A 235 26.36 30.14 -8.97
N PRO A 236 26.06 29.15 -9.82
CA PRO A 236 27.04 28.61 -10.76
C PRO A 236 27.38 29.65 -11.84
N ALA A 237 28.53 29.48 -12.49
CA ALA A 237 28.94 30.30 -13.63
C ALA A 237 27.87 30.32 -14.74
N GLY A 238 27.71 31.47 -15.39
CA GLY A 238 26.69 31.71 -16.42
C GLY A 238 25.39 32.34 -15.91
N LEU A 239 25.14 32.33 -14.59
CA LEU A 239 23.92 32.90 -13.98
C LEU A 239 24.17 34.26 -13.29
N SER A 240 23.12 35.04 -13.12
CA SER A 240 23.12 36.25 -12.27
C SER A 240 21.78 36.42 -11.56
N TYR A 241 21.80 36.99 -10.35
CA TYR A 241 20.59 37.33 -9.61
C TYR A 241 19.86 38.52 -10.23
N ASP A 242 18.53 38.47 -10.23
CA ASP A 242 17.66 39.65 -10.37
C ASP A 242 17.58 40.31 -8.99
N GLN A 243 18.29 41.43 -8.80
CA GLN A 243 18.55 42.02 -7.47
C GLN A 243 17.27 42.50 -6.76
N ASP A 244 16.26 42.92 -7.54
CA ASP A 244 14.99 43.43 -7.03
C ASP A 244 13.96 42.31 -6.77
N SER A 245 14.32 41.04 -7.02
CA SER A 245 13.40 39.90 -6.94
C SER A 245 13.35 39.18 -5.59
N PHE A 246 14.11 39.65 -4.59
CA PHE A 246 14.13 39.06 -3.25
C PHE A 246 12.87 39.42 -2.46
N SER A 247 12.12 38.42 -2.03
CA SER A 247 10.98 38.55 -1.13
C SER A 247 11.02 37.46 -0.06
N ALA A 248 10.41 37.72 1.10
CA ALA A 248 10.25 36.71 2.13
C ALA A 248 8.87 36.82 2.79
N THR A 249 8.29 35.66 3.07
CA THR A 249 7.04 35.51 3.84
C THR A 249 7.30 34.64 5.05
N MET A 250 6.64 34.92 6.16
CA MET A 250 6.83 34.20 7.42
C MET A 250 5.48 33.88 8.04
N VAL A 251 5.34 32.63 8.48
CA VAL A 251 4.22 32.17 9.31
C VAL A 251 4.78 31.85 10.69
N THR A 252 4.21 32.45 11.73
CA THR A 252 4.56 32.19 13.13
C THR A 252 3.44 31.45 13.82
N TRP A 253 3.76 30.62 14.81
CA TRP A 253 2.80 30.07 15.75
C TRP A 253 2.86 30.84 17.08
N ASP A 254 1.89 30.59 17.96
CA ASP A 254 2.01 30.99 19.37
C ASP A 254 3.18 30.28 20.08
N GLU A 255 3.52 30.72 21.29
CA GLU A 255 4.62 30.18 22.10
C GLU A 255 4.50 28.66 22.39
N SER A 256 3.30 28.09 22.30
CA SER A 256 3.03 26.66 22.50
C SER A 256 3.02 25.84 21.21
N GLY A 257 3.12 26.49 20.04
CA GLY A 257 2.97 25.86 18.74
C GLY A 257 1.55 25.35 18.45
N LEU A 258 0.53 25.83 19.17
CA LEU A 258 -0.83 25.31 19.04
C LEU A 258 -1.62 26.01 17.93
N ASN A 259 -1.50 27.33 17.81
CA ASN A 259 -2.22 28.13 16.82
C ASN A 259 -1.27 28.72 15.79
N LYS A 260 -1.58 28.48 14.51
CA LYS A 260 -0.90 29.06 13.36
C LYS A 260 -1.40 30.49 13.12
N GLY A 261 -0.48 31.45 13.09
CA GLY A 261 -0.78 32.83 12.70
C GLY A 261 -0.89 33.01 11.18
N GLU A 262 -1.41 34.16 10.77
CA GLU A 262 -1.48 34.53 9.34
C GLU A 262 -0.08 34.74 8.73
N PRO A 263 0.14 34.39 7.45
CA PRO A 263 1.38 34.71 6.74
C PRO A 263 1.62 36.22 6.65
N GLN A 264 2.81 36.67 7.00
CA GLN A 264 3.24 38.07 6.91
C GLN A 264 4.43 38.22 5.96
N GLU A 265 4.48 39.31 5.20
CA GLU A 265 5.69 39.70 4.47
C GLU A 265 6.77 40.18 5.44
N VAL A 266 8.00 39.73 5.25
CA VAL A 266 9.16 40.13 6.06
C VAL A 266 10.29 40.61 5.16
N GLY A 267 11.00 41.65 5.60
CA GLY A 267 12.10 42.23 4.82
C GLY A 267 13.31 41.31 4.78
N PHE A 268 13.74 40.91 3.57
CA PHE A 268 14.99 40.20 3.35
C PHE A 268 15.75 40.80 2.16
N THR A 269 16.69 41.71 2.46
CA THR A 269 17.52 42.43 1.49
C THR A 269 19.00 42.05 1.67
N PRO A 270 19.46 40.91 1.11
CA PRO A 270 20.83 40.46 1.28
C PRO A 270 21.82 41.34 0.52
N ALA A 271 23.06 41.42 1.01
CA ALA A 271 24.15 42.01 0.24
C ALA A 271 24.56 41.04 -0.89
N ILE A 272 24.65 41.52 -2.12
CA ILE A 272 25.01 40.75 -3.31
C ILE A 272 26.42 41.16 -3.76
N ASP A 273 27.31 40.17 -3.95
CA ASP A 273 28.66 40.37 -4.49
C ASP A 273 29.02 39.20 -5.42
N GLN A 274 29.45 39.52 -6.65
CA GLN A 274 30.00 38.60 -7.66
C GLN A 274 29.32 37.20 -7.72
N GLY A 275 28.00 37.17 -7.97
CA GLY A 275 27.25 35.92 -8.11
C GLY A 275 26.95 35.19 -6.79
N SER A 276 27.32 35.77 -5.66
CA SER A 276 26.93 35.34 -4.32
C SER A 276 26.04 36.37 -3.62
N PHE A 277 25.27 35.95 -2.63
CA PHE A 277 24.63 36.85 -1.68
C PHE A 277 24.84 36.39 -0.23
N SER A 278 24.73 37.32 0.71
CA SER A 278 24.64 37.02 2.14
C SER A 278 23.70 38.01 2.83
N GLY A 279 22.71 37.50 3.56
CA GLY A 279 21.76 38.28 4.35
C GLY A 279 21.58 37.70 5.75
N LYS A 280 20.91 38.46 6.62
CA LYS A 280 20.44 37.99 7.93
C LYS A 280 18.93 38.13 7.99
N LEU A 281 18.28 37.14 8.61
CA LEU A 281 16.85 37.15 8.87
C LEU A 281 16.63 36.79 10.35
N ALA A 282 15.83 37.59 11.06
CA ALA A 282 15.30 37.21 12.35
C ALA A 282 14.11 36.27 12.14
N VAL A 283 14.15 35.09 12.75
CA VAL A 283 13.15 34.04 12.57
C VAL A 283 12.67 33.62 13.97
N PRO A 284 11.56 34.17 14.51
CA PRO A 284 11.01 33.75 15.79
C PRO A 284 10.65 32.24 15.80
N GLY A 285 10.49 31.67 16.99
CA GLY A 285 10.08 30.27 17.16
C GLY A 285 8.74 30.19 17.89
N PRO A 286 7.82 29.29 17.48
CA PRO A 286 7.89 28.41 16.31
C PRO A 286 7.52 29.17 15.02
N SER A 287 8.25 28.97 13.92
CA SER A 287 7.90 29.62 12.65
C SER A 287 8.40 28.89 11.39
N LYS A 288 7.89 29.36 10.24
CA LYS A 288 8.31 28.99 8.91
C LYS A 288 8.48 30.24 8.05
N ALA A 289 9.72 30.58 7.74
CA ALA A 289 10.08 31.57 6.73
C ALA A 289 10.26 30.92 5.35
N THR A 290 9.79 31.61 4.32
CA THR A 290 9.92 31.23 2.91
C THR A 290 10.47 32.44 2.15
N ILE A 291 11.73 32.35 1.72
CA ILE A 291 12.40 33.37 0.91
C ILE A 291 12.33 32.94 -0.55
N THR A 292 11.95 33.85 -1.44
CA THR A 292 12.05 33.64 -2.90
C THR A 292 12.96 34.68 -3.54
N TYR A 293 13.68 34.27 -4.58
CA TYR A 293 14.48 35.14 -5.43
C TYR A 293 14.59 34.53 -6.82
N THR A 294 14.91 35.32 -7.84
CA THR A 294 15.09 34.84 -9.20
C THR A 294 16.52 35.06 -9.71
N ALA A 295 16.95 34.18 -10.61
CA ALA A 295 18.18 34.33 -11.38
C ALA A 295 17.92 34.03 -12.86
N THR A 296 18.74 34.55 -13.74
CA THR A 296 18.68 34.29 -15.20
C THR A 296 20.04 33.85 -15.73
N ILE A 297 20.05 33.23 -16.92
CA ILE A 297 21.29 32.92 -17.64
C ILE A 297 21.73 34.19 -18.38
N THR A 298 22.82 34.81 -17.91
CA THR A 298 23.36 36.06 -18.46
C THR A 298 24.53 35.83 -19.40
N ASP A 299 25.42 34.87 -19.11
CA ASP A 299 26.50 34.44 -20.01
C ASP A 299 26.15 33.09 -20.64
N VAL A 300 25.45 33.18 -21.79
CA VAL A 300 25.07 32.02 -22.62
C VAL A 300 26.31 31.27 -23.13
N ALA A 301 27.40 31.97 -23.46
CA ALA A 301 28.60 31.36 -24.02
C ALA A 301 29.32 30.46 -23.01
N ALA A 302 29.36 30.85 -21.73
CA ALA A 302 29.87 30.00 -20.65
C ALA A 302 29.04 28.71 -20.48
N VAL A 303 27.70 28.80 -20.58
CA VAL A 303 26.81 27.62 -20.46
C VAL A 303 26.90 26.72 -21.70
N GLU A 304 27.01 27.30 -22.91
CA GLU A 304 27.27 26.55 -24.15
C GLU A 304 28.61 25.80 -24.08
N ALA A 305 29.68 26.43 -23.60
CA ALA A 305 31.00 25.79 -23.46
C ALA A 305 30.97 24.59 -22.50
N LEU A 306 30.28 24.71 -21.36
CA LEU A 306 30.09 23.61 -20.42
C LEU A 306 29.28 22.44 -21.03
N LEU A 307 28.30 22.73 -21.88
CA LEU A 307 27.56 21.68 -22.61
C LEU A 307 28.40 21.04 -23.72
N GLN A 308 29.16 21.82 -24.48
CA GLN A 308 30.06 21.33 -25.53
C GLN A 308 31.10 20.35 -24.95
N GLU A 309 31.69 20.66 -23.79
CA GLU A 309 32.63 19.77 -23.10
C GLU A 309 32.02 18.39 -22.75
N GLN A 310 30.69 18.30 -22.60
CA GLN A 310 29.99 17.03 -22.39
C GLN A 310 29.57 16.35 -23.70
N TYR A 311 29.33 17.13 -24.77
CA TYR A 311 29.08 16.62 -26.13
C TYR A 311 30.32 15.97 -26.74
N ASP A 312 31.48 16.60 -26.58
CA ASP A 312 32.76 16.17 -27.17
C ASP A 312 33.26 14.84 -26.56
N LYS A 313 32.77 14.46 -25.39
CA LYS A 313 33.05 13.17 -24.71
C LYS A 313 32.24 11.99 -25.27
N LEU A 314 31.32 12.21 -26.21
CA LEU A 314 30.45 11.18 -26.76
C LEU A 314 31.05 10.53 -28.02
N GLU A 315 31.43 9.25 -27.91
CA GLU A 315 32.02 8.44 -28.99
C GLU A 315 31.02 7.45 -29.61
N GLY A 316 31.21 7.09 -30.88
CA GLY A 316 30.44 6.08 -31.60
C GLY A 316 29.12 6.56 -32.22
N ASP A 317 28.54 5.73 -33.09
CA ASP A 317 27.45 6.13 -34.00
C ASP A 317 26.06 6.17 -33.35
N ALA A 318 25.92 5.68 -32.12
CA ALA A 318 24.62 5.57 -31.44
C ALA A 318 24.18 6.90 -30.82
N ARG A 319 22.86 7.17 -30.89
CA ARG A 319 22.23 8.33 -30.23
C ARG A 319 22.53 8.36 -28.73
N GLN A 320 23.15 9.44 -28.27
CA GLN A 320 23.62 9.63 -26.90
C GLN A 320 23.19 10.98 -26.31
N ASN A 321 23.11 11.08 -24.98
CA ASN A 321 22.76 12.33 -24.30
C ASN A 321 23.98 12.93 -23.60
N PHE A 322 24.10 14.25 -23.64
CA PHE A 322 25.07 15.03 -22.88
C PHE A 322 24.32 16.01 -21.97
N ARG A 323 24.87 16.32 -20.79
CA ARG A 323 24.15 17.05 -19.74
C ARG A 323 25.07 17.83 -18.81
N ILE A 324 24.62 18.99 -18.37
CA ILE A 324 25.14 19.70 -17.19
C ILE A 324 24.06 19.89 -16.13
N ASP A 325 24.49 19.98 -14.86
CA ASP A 325 23.67 20.36 -13.72
C ASP A 325 24.17 21.71 -13.20
N LEU A 326 23.40 22.78 -13.42
CA LEU A 326 23.67 24.10 -12.86
C LEU A 326 23.22 24.09 -11.38
N LYS A 327 24.16 23.74 -10.49
CA LYS A 327 23.93 23.59 -9.05
C LYS A 327 24.08 24.92 -8.33
N ASN A 328 23.08 25.30 -7.54
CA ASN A 328 23.05 26.52 -6.73
C ASN A 328 22.84 26.15 -5.26
N THR A 329 23.76 26.53 -4.35
CA THR A 329 23.80 26.00 -2.97
C THR A 329 23.69 27.10 -1.91
N ALA A 330 22.54 27.15 -1.24
CA ALA A 330 22.36 27.99 -0.07
C ALA A 330 23.00 27.34 1.17
N SER A 331 23.38 28.20 2.11
CA SER A 331 23.80 27.82 3.44
C SER A 331 23.09 28.67 4.49
N PHE A 332 22.78 28.02 5.61
CA PHE A 332 22.07 28.59 6.75
C PHE A 332 22.92 28.40 7.99
N HIS A 333 23.13 29.46 8.76
CA HIS A 333 24.07 29.48 9.88
C HIS A 333 23.59 30.39 11.01
N ASP A 334 23.63 29.88 12.23
CA ASP A 334 23.05 30.48 13.43
C ASP A 334 24.10 30.47 14.56
N GLY A 335 24.76 31.60 14.80
CA GLY A 335 25.79 31.70 15.83
C GLY A 335 26.94 30.71 15.63
N GLU A 336 27.27 29.92 16.65
CA GLU A 336 28.29 28.87 16.57
C GLU A 336 27.75 27.51 16.05
N ASN A 337 26.46 27.43 15.70
CA ASN A 337 25.82 26.18 15.26
C ASN A 337 26.29 25.74 13.86
N ALA A 338 26.23 24.42 13.63
CA ALA A 338 26.67 23.78 12.40
C ALA A 338 25.96 24.34 11.15
N GLN A 339 26.75 24.74 10.15
CA GLN A 339 26.25 25.28 8.89
C GLN A 339 25.44 24.23 8.10
N GLN A 340 24.14 24.46 7.93
CA GLN A 340 23.28 23.64 7.07
C GLN A 340 23.46 24.08 5.61
N LYS A 341 23.50 23.13 4.66
CA LYS A 341 23.61 23.42 3.23
C LYS A 341 22.52 22.73 2.43
N LYS A 342 21.92 23.45 1.48
CA LYS A 342 20.83 22.93 0.62
C LYS A 342 21.07 23.37 -0.82
N THR A 343 21.03 22.41 -1.73
CA THR A 343 21.36 22.60 -3.16
C THR A 343 20.12 22.36 -4.01
N ALA A 344 19.75 23.35 -4.83
CA ALA A 344 18.86 23.14 -5.98
C ALA A 344 19.69 23.05 -7.26
N LYS A 345 19.12 22.50 -8.32
CA LYS A 345 19.80 22.37 -9.61
C LYS A 345 18.85 22.55 -10.79
N VAL A 346 19.35 23.20 -11.83
CA VAL A 346 18.68 23.30 -13.13
C VAL A 346 19.43 22.41 -14.12
N ILE A 347 18.68 21.58 -14.83
CA ILE A 347 19.23 20.60 -15.77
C ILE A 347 19.18 21.17 -17.19
N LEU A 348 20.31 21.11 -17.89
CA LEU A 348 20.37 21.27 -19.35
C LEU A 348 20.94 20.00 -19.95
N GLN A 349 20.14 19.32 -20.78
CA GLN A 349 20.52 18.10 -21.47
C GLN A 349 20.13 18.20 -22.95
N GLY A 350 21.09 17.90 -23.82
CA GLY A 350 20.85 17.70 -25.24
C GLY A 350 21.09 16.25 -25.66
N THR A 351 20.91 15.99 -26.96
CA THR A 351 21.19 14.69 -27.58
C THR A 351 22.14 14.89 -28.75
N LYS A 352 23.19 14.07 -28.83
CA LYS A 352 23.95 13.80 -30.05
C LYS A 352 23.17 12.77 -30.86
N ASP A 353 22.59 13.19 -31.98
CA ASP A 353 21.85 12.29 -32.86
C ASP A 353 22.77 11.27 -33.56
N SER A 354 22.18 10.16 -33.97
CA SER A 354 22.92 9.06 -34.59
C SER A 354 23.36 9.43 -36.01
N ILE A 355 24.63 9.19 -36.33
CA ILE A 355 25.15 9.26 -37.71
C ILE A 355 24.99 7.89 -38.42
N GLY A 356 24.63 6.85 -37.66
CA GLY A 356 24.37 5.48 -38.15
C GLY A 356 22.88 5.11 -38.20
N PRO A 357 22.57 3.81 -38.41
CA PRO A 357 21.21 3.28 -38.37
C PRO A 357 20.59 3.35 -36.96
N ASP A 358 19.27 3.55 -36.85
CA ASP A 358 18.58 3.39 -35.56
C ASP A 358 18.45 1.91 -35.20
N LEU A 359 19.51 1.36 -34.60
CA LEU A 359 19.55 -0.03 -34.13
C LEU A 359 18.48 -0.33 -33.05
N ARG A 360 17.97 0.68 -32.33
CA ARG A 360 16.88 0.50 -31.36
C ARG A 360 15.53 0.29 -32.04
N ALA A 361 15.32 0.91 -33.21
CA ALA A 361 14.20 0.61 -34.08
C ALA A 361 14.43 -0.68 -34.88
N ALA A 362 15.67 -0.94 -35.32
CA ALA A 362 16.05 -2.08 -36.16
C ALA A 362 15.85 -3.43 -35.44
N PHE A 363 16.25 -3.53 -34.17
CA PHE A 363 16.17 -4.79 -33.43
C PHE A 363 15.48 -4.67 -32.07
N LYS A 364 14.48 -5.53 -31.86
CA LYS A 364 13.70 -5.62 -30.61
C LYS A 364 13.49 -7.07 -30.22
N LYS A 365 13.55 -7.35 -28.92
CA LYS A 365 13.26 -8.65 -28.32
C LYS A 365 12.17 -8.52 -27.26
N SER A 366 11.24 -9.46 -27.22
CA SER A 366 10.24 -9.61 -26.16
C SER A 366 9.98 -11.10 -25.90
N ALA A 367 9.23 -11.39 -24.85
CA ALA A 367 8.65 -12.70 -24.58
C ALA A 367 7.13 -12.55 -24.40
N ASP A 368 6.39 -13.65 -24.52
CA ASP A 368 4.95 -13.72 -24.30
C ASP A 368 4.55 -13.48 -22.82
N TRP A 369 5.47 -13.71 -21.88
CA TRP A 369 5.33 -13.32 -20.47
C TRP A 369 6.60 -12.67 -19.90
N SER A 370 6.49 -12.09 -18.70
CA SER A 370 7.61 -11.51 -17.92
C SER A 370 7.76 -12.11 -16.53
N SER A 371 6.68 -12.62 -15.95
CA SER A 371 6.72 -13.41 -14.72
C SER A 371 5.71 -14.56 -14.82
N LYS A 372 5.96 -15.65 -14.10
CA LYS A 372 4.97 -16.70 -13.81
C LYS A 372 5.16 -17.21 -12.38
N THR A 373 4.06 -17.49 -11.70
CA THR A 373 4.07 -18.09 -10.35
C THR A 373 3.78 -19.58 -10.46
N GLN A 374 4.57 -20.42 -9.78
CA GLN A 374 4.28 -21.85 -9.62
C GLN A 374 4.70 -22.33 -8.23
N ARG A 375 4.14 -23.45 -7.77
CA ARG A 375 4.64 -24.13 -6.56
C ARG A 375 5.95 -24.84 -6.87
N ALA A 376 6.88 -24.80 -5.92
CA ALA A 376 8.09 -25.59 -5.98
C ALA A 376 7.78 -27.10 -6.02
N GLY A 377 8.62 -27.83 -6.74
CA GLY A 377 8.69 -29.28 -6.68
C GLY A 377 9.51 -29.75 -5.48
N LYS A 378 9.75 -31.06 -5.43
CA LYS A 378 10.65 -31.65 -4.42
C LYS A 378 12.02 -30.98 -4.52
N ALA A 379 12.60 -30.64 -3.36
CA ALA A 379 13.88 -29.94 -3.21
C ALA A 379 13.97 -28.50 -3.77
N GLY A 380 12.84 -27.83 -4.07
CA GLY A 380 12.83 -26.41 -4.49
C GLY A 380 12.96 -26.17 -5.99
N ASP A 381 12.95 -27.23 -6.81
CA ASP A 381 13.00 -27.16 -8.28
C ASP A 381 11.62 -26.84 -8.90
N LEU A 382 11.53 -26.80 -10.24
CA LEU A 382 10.26 -26.71 -10.96
C LEU A 382 9.47 -28.03 -10.89
N GLN A 383 8.16 -27.97 -10.67
CA GLN A 383 7.28 -29.15 -10.77
C GLN A 383 7.14 -29.66 -12.21
N LYS A 384 7.05 -28.73 -13.17
CA LYS A 384 6.97 -29.01 -14.60
C LYS A 384 7.72 -27.94 -15.39
N PRO A 385 8.31 -28.29 -16.55
CA PRO A 385 8.93 -27.31 -17.43
C PRO A 385 7.94 -26.22 -17.89
N ILE A 386 8.41 -24.98 -18.03
CA ILE A 386 7.57 -23.82 -18.33
C ILE A 386 7.88 -23.30 -19.73
N ASN A 387 6.88 -23.31 -20.62
CA ASN A 387 7.02 -22.79 -21.99
C ASN A 387 7.07 -21.26 -22.00
N ILE A 388 7.93 -20.70 -22.87
CA ILE A 388 8.10 -19.27 -23.13
C ILE A 388 8.36 -19.05 -24.63
N ALA A 389 7.63 -18.12 -25.24
CA ALA A 389 7.77 -17.79 -26.66
C ALA A 389 8.54 -16.48 -26.80
N TYR A 390 9.76 -16.54 -27.31
CA TYR A 390 10.55 -15.35 -27.61
C TYR A 390 10.17 -14.78 -28.98
N LYS A 391 9.92 -13.47 -29.01
CA LYS A 391 9.64 -12.72 -30.24
C LYS A 391 10.75 -11.74 -30.52
N MET A 392 11.35 -11.84 -31.70
CA MET A 392 12.44 -10.98 -32.15
C MET A 392 12.01 -10.26 -33.43
N THR A 393 12.12 -8.94 -33.46
CA THR A 393 11.75 -8.11 -34.61
C THR A 393 13.01 -7.55 -35.24
N ALA A 394 13.21 -7.87 -36.52
CA ALA A 394 14.26 -7.33 -37.38
C ALA A 394 13.64 -6.39 -38.43
N ASP A 395 13.88 -5.09 -38.31
CA ASP A 395 13.34 -4.03 -39.17
C ASP A 395 14.47 -3.50 -40.08
N LEU A 396 14.78 -4.24 -41.16
CA LEU A 396 15.89 -3.96 -42.09
C LEU A 396 15.78 -2.57 -42.75
N ARG A 397 14.58 -1.97 -42.77
CA ARG A 397 14.35 -0.60 -43.22
C ARG A 397 15.16 0.45 -42.47
N GLN A 398 15.60 0.13 -41.25
CA GLN A 398 16.46 1.01 -40.44
C GLN A 398 17.94 0.96 -40.86
N LEU A 399 18.33 0.02 -41.75
CA LEU A 399 19.73 -0.23 -42.16
C LEU A 399 20.08 0.35 -43.54
N GLN A 400 19.18 1.12 -44.16
CA GLN A 400 19.37 1.69 -45.50
C GLN A 400 20.63 2.56 -45.63
N SER A 401 21.07 3.19 -44.55
CA SER A 401 22.28 4.03 -44.50
C SER A 401 23.60 3.25 -44.46
N VAL A 402 23.57 1.94 -44.16
CA VAL A 402 24.80 1.14 -43.96
C VAL A 402 25.27 0.48 -45.26
N GLY A 403 24.35 0.10 -46.14
CA GLY A 403 24.67 -0.65 -47.37
C GLY A 403 25.10 -2.09 -47.06
N LEU A 404 24.13 -2.97 -46.80
CA LEU A 404 24.39 -4.37 -46.46
C LEU A 404 25.12 -5.10 -47.60
N ASN A 405 26.26 -5.72 -47.25
CA ASN A 405 27.08 -6.57 -48.13
C ASN A 405 26.95 -8.06 -47.82
N GLN A 406 26.17 -8.42 -46.79
CA GLN A 406 25.89 -9.76 -46.33
C GLN A 406 24.46 -9.84 -45.77
N ASN A 407 23.95 -11.07 -45.62
CA ASN A 407 22.67 -11.29 -44.96
C ASN A 407 22.73 -10.89 -43.47
N VAL A 408 21.63 -10.36 -42.94
CA VAL A 408 21.49 -10.07 -41.52
C VAL A 408 21.12 -11.36 -40.78
N ILE A 409 21.90 -11.68 -39.75
CA ILE A 409 21.70 -12.87 -38.92
C ILE A 409 21.22 -12.44 -37.53
N VAL A 410 20.14 -13.05 -37.05
CA VAL A 410 19.72 -12.99 -35.64
C VAL A 410 20.25 -14.23 -34.96
N GLU A 411 21.09 -14.05 -33.94
CA GLU A 411 21.58 -15.09 -33.04
C GLU A 411 20.91 -14.93 -31.69
N ASP A 412 20.45 -16.01 -31.06
CA ASP A 412 19.75 -15.98 -29.78
C ASP A 412 20.18 -17.15 -28.88
N THR A 413 20.93 -16.85 -27.81
CA THR A 413 21.54 -17.85 -26.94
C THR A 413 20.81 -17.92 -25.60
N LEU A 414 20.10 -19.03 -25.38
CA LEU A 414 19.42 -19.30 -24.12
C LEU A 414 20.42 -19.59 -22.99
N PRO A 415 20.18 -19.09 -21.76
CA PRO A 415 20.94 -19.54 -20.60
C PRO A 415 20.68 -21.03 -20.32
N GLU A 416 21.59 -21.69 -19.60
CA GLU A 416 21.60 -23.15 -19.38
C GLU A 416 20.29 -23.74 -18.82
N GLN A 417 19.49 -22.92 -18.13
CA GLN A 417 18.19 -23.30 -17.56
C GLN A 417 17.08 -23.51 -18.59
N LEU A 418 17.25 -23.04 -19.84
CA LEU A 418 16.26 -23.15 -20.92
C LEU A 418 16.78 -24.02 -22.08
N ARG A 419 15.86 -24.59 -22.85
CA ARG A 419 16.13 -25.17 -24.18
C ARG A 419 15.17 -24.62 -25.24
N TRP A 420 15.56 -24.70 -26.50
CA TRP A 420 14.67 -24.54 -27.65
C TRP A 420 13.79 -25.80 -27.83
N VAL A 421 12.52 -25.62 -28.19
CA VAL A 421 11.55 -26.72 -28.36
C VAL A 421 11.46 -27.11 -29.84
N THR A 422 12.56 -27.64 -30.39
CA THR A 422 12.73 -27.91 -31.83
C THR A 422 11.74 -28.89 -32.43
N ASP A 423 11.13 -29.74 -31.61
CA ASP A 423 10.27 -30.83 -32.03
C ASP A 423 8.79 -30.42 -32.12
N ALA A 424 8.47 -29.15 -31.84
CA ALA A 424 7.13 -28.61 -32.00
C ALA A 424 6.87 -28.22 -33.48
N ASP A 425 5.69 -28.58 -34.01
CA ASP A 425 5.25 -28.22 -35.38
C ASP A 425 5.30 -26.72 -35.68
N ASN A 426 5.23 -25.88 -34.64
CA ASN A 426 5.32 -24.43 -34.68
C ASN A 426 6.51 -23.88 -33.88
N PHE A 427 7.60 -24.64 -33.75
CA PHE A 427 8.82 -24.26 -33.03
C PHE A 427 9.26 -22.83 -33.37
N ILE A 428 9.35 -22.52 -34.66
CA ILE A 428 9.77 -21.22 -35.17
C ILE A 428 8.86 -20.75 -36.31
N SER A 429 8.57 -19.46 -36.34
CA SER A 429 7.88 -18.77 -37.44
C SER A 429 8.55 -17.43 -37.74
N ILE A 430 8.55 -17.03 -39.01
CA ILE A 430 9.21 -15.79 -39.46
C ILE A 430 8.25 -15.05 -40.39
N SER A 431 7.78 -13.86 -40.02
CA SER A 431 6.76 -13.16 -40.81
C SER A 431 7.26 -12.80 -42.22
N GLY A 432 6.58 -13.29 -43.25
CA GLY A 432 6.92 -13.02 -44.65
C GLY A 432 8.04 -13.86 -45.23
N LEU A 433 8.54 -14.87 -44.51
CA LEU A 433 9.51 -15.87 -44.97
C LEU A 433 9.02 -17.27 -44.60
N THR A 434 9.48 -18.30 -45.31
CA THR A 434 9.24 -19.70 -44.91
C THR A 434 10.41 -20.14 -44.03
N ALA A 435 10.12 -20.58 -42.81
CA ALA A 435 11.16 -21.09 -41.92
C ALA A 435 11.64 -22.46 -42.41
N THR A 436 12.94 -22.60 -42.70
CA THR A 436 13.56 -23.83 -43.21
C THR A 436 14.81 -24.16 -42.40
N ARG A 437 14.98 -25.42 -42.00
CA ARG A 437 16.15 -25.82 -41.20
C ARG A 437 17.39 -25.89 -42.10
N PHE A 438 18.42 -25.12 -41.77
CA PHE A 438 19.72 -25.15 -42.44
C PHE A 438 20.37 -26.54 -42.28
N GLN A 439 21.10 -26.97 -43.31
CA GLN A 439 21.67 -28.33 -43.41
C GLN A 439 23.18 -28.40 -43.12
N GLY A 440 23.80 -27.26 -42.74
CA GLY A 440 25.20 -27.19 -42.32
C GLY A 440 25.38 -27.01 -40.81
N GLU A 441 26.62 -26.75 -40.38
CA GLU A 441 27.01 -26.60 -38.98
C GLU A 441 27.09 -25.12 -38.55
N ALA A 442 27.03 -24.84 -37.24
CA ALA A 442 26.99 -23.48 -36.69
C ALA A 442 28.10 -22.54 -37.19
N PRO A 443 29.38 -22.95 -37.30
CA PRO A 443 30.44 -22.09 -37.85
C PRO A 443 30.19 -21.62 -39.30
N THR A 444 29.38 -22.37 -40.06
CA THR A 444 29.05 -22.07 -41.47
C THR A 444 27.75 -21.30 -41.65
N PHE A 445 26.96 -21.08 -40.59
CA PHE A 445 25.63 -20.46 -40.72
C PHE A 445 25.68 -19.02 -41.23
N GLN A 446 26.76 -18.27 -40.95
CA GLN A 446 26.97 -16.92 -41.47
C GLN A 446 27.07 -16.87 -43.01
N GLU A 447 27.36 -18.00 -43.66
CA GLU A 447 27.39 -18.16 -45.12
C GLU A 447 26.01 -18.51 -45.72
N SER A 448 24.96 -18.67 -44.89
CA SER A 448 23.59 -18.94 -45.34
C SER A 448 23.13 -17.89 -46.37
N SER A 449 22.86 -18.35 -47.59
CA SER A 449 22.42 -17.50 -48.68
C SER A 449 20.91 -17.28 -48.73
N GLN A 450 20.11 -18.13 -48.07
CA GLN A 450 18.65 -18.16 -48.21
C GLN A 450 17.94 -17.53 -46.99
N PRO A 451 17.26 -16.37 -47.15
CA PRO A 451 16.45 -15.79 -46.07
C PRO A 451 15.32 -16.74 -45.65
N GLY A 452 15.14 -16.89 -44.34
CA GLY A 452 14.23 -17.86 -43.73
C GLY A 452 14.89 -19.15 -43.28
N GLU A 453 16.17 -19.37 -43.59
CA GLU A 453 16.94 -20.44 -42.98
C GLU A 453 17.16 -20.20 -41.47
N TYR A 454 17.10 -21.27 -40.68
CA TYR A 454 17.42 -21.25 -39.25
C TYR A 454 18.22 -22.50 -38.84
N LEU A 455 19.02 -22.37 -37.78
CA LEU A 455 19.78 -23.45 -37.16
C LEU A 455 19.60 -23.39 -35.65
N VAL A 456 19.55 -24.56 -35.00
CA VAL A 456 19.70 -24.68 -33.55
C VAL A 456 20.87 -25.62 -33.29
N ASP A 457 21.83 -25.16 -32.50
CA ASP A 457 22.98 -25.94 -31.99
C ASP A 457 23.11 -25.65 -30.50
N GLY A 458 23.02 -26.69 -29.68
CA GLY A 458 22.83 -26.58 -28.23
C GLY A 458 21.70 -25.62 -27.86
N ASN A 459 22.06 -24.55 -27.16
CA ASN A 459 21.14 -23.52 -26.65
C ASN A 459 21.04 -22.27 -27.56
N THR A 460 21.75 -22.25 -28.68
CA THR A 460 21.78 -21.10 -29.58
C THR A 460 20.93 -21.35 -30.82
N LEU A 461 20.11 -20.35 -31.17
CA LEU A 461 19.30 -20.28 -32.38
C LEU A 461 19.90 -19.21 -33.29
N TRP A 462 20.19 -19.56 -34.55
CA TRP A 462 20.51 -18.58 -35.59
C TRP A 462 19.39 -18.54 -36.62
N VAL A 463 19.09 -17.34 -37.12
CA VAL A 463 18.05 -17.09 -38.13
C VAL A 463 18.55 -16.09 -39.16
N ASN A 464 18.54 -16.48 -40.43
CA ASN A 464 18.83 -15.60 -41.56
C ASN A 464 17.56 -14.81 -41.93
N VAL A 465 17.60 -13.49 -41.78
CA VAL A 465 16.49 -12.58 -42.17
C VAL A 465 16.75 -11.84 -43.49
N GLY A 466 17.85 -12.15 -44.16
CA GLY A 466 18.22 -11.58 -45.47
C GLY A 466 18.80 -10.17 -45.41
N GLN A 467 18.86 -9.53 -46.59
CA GLN A 467 19.45 -8.20 -46.79
C GLN A 467 18.47 -7.17 -47.41
N ASP A 468 17.18 -7.51 -47.53
CA ASP A 468 16.18 -6.62 -48.14
C ASP A 468 15.80 -5.47 -47.19
N VAL A 469 16.48 -4.33 -47.35
CA VAL A 469 16.24 -3.08 -46.60
C VAL A 469 14.89 -2.40 -46.88
N THR A 470 13.96 -3.06 -47.57
CA THR A 470 12.54 -2.67 -47.62
C THR A 470 11.67 -3.46 -46.63
N ARG A 471 12.21 -4.52 -45.99
CA ARG A 471 11.43 -5.48 -45.20
C ARG A 471 11.54 -5.30 -43.70
N LYS A 472 10.58 -5.94 -43.03
CA LYS A 472 10.54 -6.15 -41.60
C LYS A 472 10.09 -7.57 -41.33
N HIS A 473 10.83 -8.29 -40.51
CA HIS A 473 10.54 -9.64 -40.09
C HIS A 473 10.29 -9.70 -38.58
N SER A 474 9.33 -10.52 -38.19
CA SER A 474 9.05 -10.92 -36.82
C SER A 474 9.29 -12.41 -36.72
N ILE A 475 10.36 -12.79 -36.03
CA ILE A 475 10.67 -14.16 -35.63
C ILE A 475 9.90 -14.44 -34.33
N THR A 476 9.28 -15.60 -34.22
CA THR A 476 8.77 -16.12 -32.94
C THR A 476 9.25 -17.56 -32.78
N ALA A 477 9.95 -17.84 -31.68
CA ALA A 477 10.57 -19.12 -31.39
C ALA A 477 10.18 -19.64 -29.99
N GLN A 478 9.87 -20.93 -29.89
CA GLN A 478 9.41 -21.59 -28.67
C GLN A 478 10.57 -22.14 -27.84
N ALA A 479 10.69 -21.70 -26.60
CA ALA A 479 11.65 -22.20 -25.61
C ALA A 479 10.92 -22.76 -24.38
N GLN A 480 11.66 -23.47 -23.54
CA GLN A 480 11.13 -24.07 -22.31
C GLN A 480 12.16 -23.99 -21.19
N LEU A 481 11.77 -23.43 -20.05
CA LEU A 481 12.53 -23.44 -18.79
C LEU A 481 12.43 -24.82 -18.14
N LEU A 482 13.57 -25.43 -17.83
CA LEU A 482 13.68 -26.81 -17.36
C LEU A 482 13.97 -26.92 -15.86
N THR A 483 14.71 -25.96 -15.31
CA THR A 483 15.08 -25.87 -13.89
C THR A 483 15.34 -24.41 -13.53
N VAL A 484 15.32 -24.08 -12.24
CA VAL A 484 15.83 -22.79 -11.72
C VAL A 484 17.23 -22.90 -11.13
N LYS A 485 17.81 -24.11 -11.08
CA LYS A 485 19.13 -24.38 -10.51
C LYS A 485 20.21 -23.56 -11.22
N GLY A 486 21.09 -22.93 -10.43
CA GLY A 486 22.12 -22.01 -10.92
C GLY A 486 21.67 -20.54 -10.93
N ILE A 487 20.36 -20.26 -10.89
CA ILE A 487 19.84 -18.90 -10.70
C ILE A 487 19.76 -18.59 -9.21
N THR A 488 20.54 -17.60 -8.75
CA THR A 488 20.43 -17.06 -7.39
C THR A 488 19.01 -16.49 -7.18
N PRO A 489 18.22 -17.04 -6.23
CA PRO A 489 16.91 -16.49 -5.94
C PRO A 489 17.03 -15.14 -5.21
N THR A 490 16.02 -14.30 -5.40
CA THR A 490 15.71 -13.17 -4.52
C THR A 490 14.39 -13.43 -3.82
N GLU A 491 14.27 -13.09 -2.54
CA GLU A 491 12.99 -13.16 -1.83
C GLU A 491 11.92 -12.34 -2.57
N ALA A 492 10.77 -12.97 -2.77
CA ALA A 492 9.56 -12.35 -3.28
C ALA A 492 8.56 -12.24 -2.13
N SER A 493 7.73 -11.19 -2.14
CA SER A 493 6.67 -11.01 -1.16
C SER A 493 5.44 -10.39 -1.84
N PRO A 494 4.21 -10.85 -1.54
CA PRO A 494 3.83 -12.04 -0.76
C PRO A 494 3.59 -13.30 -1.65
N PRO A 495 3.53 -14.52 -1.09
CA PRO A 495 3.56 -14.87 0.34
C PRO A 495 4.99 -15.00 0.88
N GLU A 496 5.13 -15.12 2.20
CA GLU A 496 6.41 -15.32 2.87
C GLU A 496 7.12 -16.60 2.39
N GLY A 497 8.44 -16.52 2.21
CA GLY A 497 9.27 -17.63 1.72
C GLY A 497 9.19 -17.91 0.21
N ALA A 498 8.44 -17.11 -0.57
CA ALA A 498 8.46 -17.20 -2.02
C ALA A 498 9.81 -16.72 -2.60
N LEU A 499 10.31 -17.41 -3.62
CA LEU A 499 11.62 -17.13 -4.24
C LEU A 499 11.44 -16.78 -5.73
N SER A 500 11.88 -15.59 -6.12
CA SER A 500 11.94 -15.17 -7.52
C SER A 500 13.26 -15.56 -8.16
N HIS A 501 13.20 -16.33 -9.25
CA HIS A 501 14.35 -16.71 -10.07
C HIS A 501 14.27 -15.97 -11.42
N GLN A 502 14.99 -14.85 -11.53
CA GLN A 502 15.09 -14.06 -12.76
C GLN A 502 16.18 -14.63 -13.69
N PHE A 503 15.84 -14.84 -14.96
CA PHE A 503 16.75 -15.25 -16.01
C PHE A 503 16.69 -14.27 -17.20
N ARG A 504 17.81 -14.18 -17.92
CA ARG A 504 18.00 -13.28 -19.07
C ARG A 504 18.29 -14.09 -20.31
N ASN A 505 17.53 -13.85 -21.38
CA ASN A 505 17.86 -14.32 -22.73
C ASN A 505 18.36 -13.13 -23.57
N THR A 506 19.50 -13.25 -24.24
CA THR A 506 20.10 -12.19 -25.06
C THR A 506 20.25 -12.64 -26.50
N ALA A 507 19.68 -11.84 -27.42
CA ALA A 507 19.86 -12.00 -28.85
C ALA A 507 20.84 -10.96 -29.40
N ALA A 508 21.70 -11.36 -30.33
CA ALA A 508 22.63 -10.54 -31.09
C ALA A 508 22.12 -10.35 -32.54
N PHE A 509 22.17 -9.12 -33.03
CA PHE A 509 21.76 -8.74 -34.38
C PHE A 509 23.00 -8.39 -35.21
N HIS A 510 23.41 -9.32 -36.07
CA HIS A 510 24.59 -9.21 -36.92
C HIS A 510 24.20 -8.57 -38.26
N TYR A 511 24.68 -7.36 -38.53
CA TYR A 511 24.30 -6.57 -39.72
C TYR A 511 25.48 -6.10 -40.58
N GLY A 512 26.64 -6.75 -40.46
CA GLY A 512 27.88 -6.39 -41.19
C GLY A 512 28.84 -5.46 -40.42
N SER A 513 28.53 -5.13 -39.17
CA SER A 513 29.43 -4.46 -38.22
C SER A 513 30.29 -5.48 -37.45
N ASP A 514 31.54 -5.13 -37.13
CA ASP A 514 32.45 -5.91 -36.27
C ASP A 514 31.87 -6.24 -34.88
N LYS A 515 30.87 -5.47 -34.44
CA LYS A 515 30.11 -5.71 -33.21
C LYS A 515 28.62 -5.84 -33.52
N PRO A 516 27.97 -6.97 -33.17
CA PRO A 516 26.53 -7.11 -33.32
C PRO A 516 25.78 -6.21 -32.34
N TYR A 517 24.50 -5.97 -32.64
CA TYR A 517 23.65 -5.18 -31.77
C TYR A 517 22.80 -6.06 -30.85
N GLU A 518 23.00 -5.96 -29.54
CA GLU A 518 22.36 -6.86 -28.59
C GLU A 518 21.02 -6.36 -28.02
N ARG A 519 20.14 -7.33 -27.77
CA ARG A 519 18.86 -7.16 -27.05
C ARG A 519 18.63 -8.30 -26.07
N SER A 520 18.63 -7.95 -24.79
CA SER A 520 18.20 -8.85 -23.72
C SER A 520 16.70 -8.75 -23.45
N ARG A 521 16.10 -9.86 -23.02
CA ARG A 521 14.79 -9.92 -22.38
C ARG A 521 14.91 -10.74 -21.10
N ASP A 522 14.53 -10.10 -20.01
CA ASP A 522 14.44 -10.74 -18.70
C ASP A 522 13.01 -11.29 -18.50
N ALA A 523 12.94 -12.44 -17.83
CA ALA A 523 11.73 -13.04 -17.31
C ALA A 523 12.03 -13.68 -15.96
N ALA A 524 11.02 -13.86 -15.11
CA ALA A 524 11.16 -14.45 -13.79
C ALA A 524 10.17 -15.59 -13.56
N VAL A 525 10.56 -16.56 -12.74
CA VAL A 525 9.61 -17.52 -12.16
C VAL A 525 9.64 -17.36 -10.65
N VAL A 526 8.47 -17.13 -10.07
CA VAL A 526 8.28 -17.09 -8.62
C VAL A 526 7.91 -18.50 -8.18
N LEU A 527 8.79 -19.13 -7.42
CA LEU A 527 8.53 -20.40 -6.76
C LEU A 527 7.96 -20.14 -5.37
N LEU A 528 6.71 -20.52 -5.20
CA LEU A 528 6.09 -20.62 -3.88
C LEU A 528 6.66 -21.85 -3.15
N PRO A 529 6.78 -21.81 -1.82
CA PRO A 529 7.09 -23.01 -1.04
C PRO A 529 6.05 -24.12 -1.28
N ALA A 530 6.34 -25.31 -0.76
CA ALA A 530 5.27 -26.29 -0.56
C ALA A 530 4.21 -25.64 0.34
N PRO A 531 2.91 -25.77 0.02
CA PRO A 531 1.85 -25.22 0.85
C PRO A 531 1.96 -25.81 2.26
N GLY A 532 1.64 -25.01 3.28
CA GLY A 532 1.36 -25.55 4.60
C GLY A 532 0.15 -26.50 4.58
N ASP A 533 -0.12 -27.17 5.69
CA ASP A 533 -1.24 -28.13 5.80
C ASP A 533 -2.61 -27.51 5.45
N ASP A 534 -2.74 -26.17 5.54
CA ASP A 534 -3.93 -25.37 5.21
C ASP A 534 -3.86 -24.63 3.85
N GLY A 535 -2.71 -24.67 3.14
CA GLY A 535 -2.40 -23.78 2.01
C GLY A 535 -1.73 -22.46 2.43
N ASP A 536 -1.47 -21.57 1.47
CA ASP A 536 -0.84 -20.26 1.73
C ASP A 536 -1.89 -19.14 1.85
N ASN A 537 -1.69 -18.19 2.77
CA ASN A 537 -2.45 -16.94 2.75
C ASN A 537 -1.85 -15.98 1.71
N ASN A 538 -2.53 -15.79 0.58
CA ASN A 538 -2.15 -14.80 -0.42
C ASN A 538 -3.38 -14.17 -1.08
N GLU A 539 -3.79 -13.01 -0.57
CA GLU A 539 -4.95 -12.25 -1.06
C GLU A 539 -4.80 -11.73 -2.51
N TYR A 540 -3.61 -11.80 -3.11
CA TYR A 540 -3.40 -11.47 -4.53
C TYR A 540 -3.69 -12.66 -5.45
N VAL A 541 -3.76 -13.88 -4.92
CA VAL A 541 -4.03 -15.11 -5.68
C VAL A 541 -5.40 -15.68 -5.35
N PHE A 542 -5.74 -15.79 -4.07
CA PHE A 542 -7.06 -16.21 -3.60
C PHE A 542 -7.55 -15.27 -2.50
N LYS A 543 -8.67 -14.60 -2.75
CA LYS A 543 -9.26 -13.63 -1.82
C LYS A 543 -10.72 -13.96 -1.56
N LYS A 544 -11.06 -14.09 -0.28
CA LYS A 544 -12.44 -14.00 0.22
C LYS A 544 -12.66 -12.60 0.76
N SER A 545 -13.80 -11.99 0.44
CA SER A 545 -14.26 -10.74 1.03
C SER A 545 -15.75 -10.83 1.31
N GLY A 546 -16.18 -10.46 2.51
CA GLY A 546 -17.59 -10.43 2.91
C GLY A 546 -18.00 -9.08 3.47
N LYS A 547 -19.28 -8.74 3.33
CA LYS A 547 -19.93 -7.65 4.07
C LYS A 547 -21.38 -8.06 4.34
N ALA A 548 -21.84 -7.85 5.57
CA ALA A 548 -23.26 -7.93 5.90
C ALA A 548 -23.98 -6.73 5.28
N GLU A 549 -25.13 -6.94 4.64
CA GLU A 549 -25.88 -5.82 4.03
C GLU A 549 -26.38 -4.82 5.08
N HIS A 550 -26.71 -5.32 6.27
CA HIS A 550 -27.18 -4.53 7.41
C HIS A 550 -26.38 -4.88 8.67
N THR A 551 -25.88 -3.86 9.39
CA THR A 551 -25.13 -4.02 10.64
C THR A 551 -26.01 -4.03 11.90
N ARG A 552 -27.29 -3.66 11.76
CA ARG A 552 -28.28 -3.60 12.84
C ARG A 552 -29.60 -4.21 12.36
N ILE A 553 -30.13 -5.15 13.13
CA ILE A 553 -31.27 -6.02 12.76
C ILE A 553 -32.26 -6.09 13.94
N GLN A 554 -33.55 -6.34 13.74
CA GLN A 554 -34.49 -6.60 14.85
C GLN A 554 -34.48 -8.08 15.27
N PRO A 555 -34.74 -8.39 16.56
CA PRO A 555 -34.99 -9.77 16.98
C PRO A 555 -36.10 -10.43 16.15
N GLY A 556 -35.84 -11.61 15.60
CA GLY A 556 -36.74 -12.34 14.70
C GLY A 556 -36.50 -12.11 13.19
N GLU A 557 -35.67 -11.14 12.80
CA GLU A 557 -35.24 -10.93 11.41
C GLU A 557 -33.95 -11.72 11.09
N SER A 558 -33.64 -11.86 9.80
CA SER A 558 -32.40 -12.45 9.26
C SER A 558 -31.64 -11.40 8.43
N VAL A 559 -30.38 -11.68 8.09
CA VAL A 559 -29.57 -10.84 7.18
C VAL A 559 -28.86 -11.68 6.13
N ASP A 560 -28.77 -11.13 4.93
CA ASP A 560 -27.95 -11.69 3.86
C ASP A 560 -26.51 -11.19 3.97
N ILE A 561 -25.57 -12.13 3.84
CA ILE A 561 -24.14 -11.85 3.81
C ILE A 561 -23.61 -12.27 2.44
N VAL A 562 -23.15 -11.30 1.68
CA VAL A 562 -22.59 -11.51 0.34
C VAL A 562 -21.09 -11.73 0.47
N TYR A 563 -20.64 -12.96 0.23
CA TYR A 563 -19.23 -13.31 0.11
C TYR A 563 -18.81 -13.34 -1.36
N THR A 564 -17.68 -12.72 -1.67
CA THR A 564 -17.03 -12.81 -2.98
C THR A 564 -15.70 -13.52 -2.83
N PHE A 565 -15.48 -14.53 -3.66
CA PHE A 565 -14.24 -15.27 -3.80
C PHE A 565 -13.63 -14.94 -5.16
N THR A 566 -12.35 -14.57 -5.16
CA THR A 566 -11.59 -14.23 -6.37
C THR A 566 -10.36 -15.12 -6.45
N VAL A 567 -10.15 -15.74 -7.61
CA VAL A 567 -8.93 -16.46 -7.98
C VAL A 567 -8.26 -15.72 -9.14
N ALA A 568 -7.01 -15.30 -8.98
CA ALA A 568 -6.28 -14.55 -10.00
C ALA A 568 -5.58 -15.48 -11.02
N LYS A 569 -5.56 -15.04 -12.29
CA LYS A 569 -4.86 -15.72 -13.40
C LYS A 569 -3.35 -15.88 -13.20
N ASP A 570 -2.74 -16.69 -14.07
CA ASP A 570 -1.29 -16.88 -14.22
C ASP A 570 -0.57 -17.43 -12.96
N ASN A 571 -1.30 -18.19 -12.13
CA ASN A 571 -0.83 -18.85 -10.90
C ASN A 571 -0.81 -20.41 -11.01
N GLY A 572 -1.09 -20.96 -12.20
CA GLY A 572 -1.14 -22.39 -12.47
C GLY A 572 -2.43 -23.09 -12.04
N ILE A 573 -3.51 -22.37 -11.77
CA ILE A 573 -4.75 -22.91 -11.20
C ILE A 573 -5.72 -23.33 -12.31
N ASP A 574 -6.22 -24.57 -12.26
CA ASP A 574 -7.23 -25.08 -13.19
C ASP A 574 -8.57 -25.30 -12.49
N MET A 575 -9.49 -24.34 -12.64
CA MET A 575 -10.82 -24.38 -12.02
C MET A 575 -11.69 -25.58 -12.44
N ARG A 576 -11.27 -26.41 -13.40
CA ARG A 576 -11.94 -27.70 -13.70
C ARG A 576 -11.65 -28.78 -12.65
N ASN A 577 -10.53 -28.64 -11.95
CA ASN A 577 -9.99 -29.59 -10.97
C ASN A 577 -9.83 -28.94 -9.58
N SER A 578 -10.42 -27.76 -9.35
CA SER A 578 -10.36 -27.04 -8.08
C SER A 578 -11.70 -27.00 -7.37
N THR A 579 -11.64 -26.96 -6.03
CA THR A 579 -12.79 -26.83 -5.13
C THR A 579 -12.54 -25.65 -4.20
N ILE A 580 -13.51 -24.76 -4.03
CA ILE A 580 -13.51 -23.80 -2.92
C ILE A 580 -14.31 -24.44 -1.79
N VAL A 581 -13.68 -24.65 -0.63
CA VAL A 581 -14.38 -25.02 0.61
C VAL A 581 -14.53 -23.76 1.43
N ASP A 582 -15.78 -23.39 1.71
CA ASP A 582 -16.15 -22.33 2.65
C ASP A 582 -16.43 -22.94 4.01
N TYR A 583 -15.63 -22.58 5.02
CA TYR A 583 -15.77 -23.08 6.38
C TYR A 583 -16.91 -22.29 7.05
N LEU A 584 -18.10 -22.91 7.03
CA LEU A 584 -19.34 -22.30 7.49
C LEU A 584 -19.69 -22.80 8.88
N GLU A 585 -19.92 -21.85 9.79
CA GLU A 585 -20.68 -22.14 11.01
C GLU A 585 -22.15 -22.43 10.62
N VAL A 586 -22.46 -23.71 10.42
CA VAL A 586 -23.80 -24.19 10.03
C VAL A 586 -24.86 -23.87 11.11
N ALA A 587 -24.45 -23.55 12.34
CA ALA A 587 -25.37 -23.01 13.34
C ALA A 587 -25.87 -21.60 12.97
N ALA A 588 -25.05 -20.77 12.29
CA ALA A 588 -25.34 -19.36 12.01
C ALA A 588 -26.17 -19.11 10.74
N PHE A 589 -26.05 -19.96 9.71
CA PHE A 589 -26.68 -19.78 8.40
C PHE A 589 -27.87 -20.72 8.17
N ASP A 590 -28.91 -20.21 7.50
CA ASP A 590 -30.00 -21.03 6.97
C ASP A 590 -29.67 -21.42 5.51
N LEU A 591 -29.24 -22.66 5.33
CA LEU A 591 -28.86 -23.20 4.02
C LEU A 591 -30.04 -23.88 3.30
N GLY A 592 -31.19 -24.08 3.96
CA GLY A 592 -32.29 -24.90 3.45
C GLY A 592 -32.02 -26.42 3.52
N GLU A 593 -32.96 -27.23 3.03
CA GLU A 593 -32.86 -28.70 3.11
C GLU A 593 -31.85 -29.29 2.10
N ASN A 594 -31.57 -28.58 0.99
CA ASN A 594 -30.64 -29.04 -0.05
C ASN A 594 -29.79 -27.89 -0.64
N LEU A 595 -29.31 -26.98 0.22
CA LEU A 595 -28.59 -25.76 -0.18
C LEU A 595 -29.44 -24.82 -1.06
N ASP A 596 -30.76 -24.95 -0.99
CA ASP A 596 -31.72 -24.24 -1.82
C ASP A 596 -31.86 -22.76 -1.46
N ASN A 597 -31.41 -22.35 -0.27
CA ASN A 597 -31.24 -20.94 0.12
C ASN A 597 -29.89 -20.34 -0.32
N VAL A 598 -28.91 -21.15 -0.75
CA VAL A 598 -27.61 -20.65 -1.24
C VAL A 598 -27.76 -20.16 -2.68
N ARG A 599 -27.39 -18.90 -2.95
CA ARG A 599 -27.36 -18.34 -4.31
C ARG A 599 -25.93 -18.12 -4.77
N LEU A 600 -25.64 -18.49 -6.01
CA LEU A 600 -24.35 -18.25 -6.65
C LEU A 600 -24.49 -17.54 -8.00
N ARG A 601 -23.53 -16.68 -8.27
CA ARG A 601 -23.25 -16.08 -9.58
C ARG A 601 -21.75 -15.87 -9.71
N GLY A 602 -21.21 -15.82 -10.91
CA GLY A 602 -19.77 -15.65 -11.07
C GLY A 602 -19.33 -15.22 -12.45
N SER A 603 -18.02 -15.32 -12.69
CA SER A 603 -17.43 -15.21 -14.03
C SER A 603 -16.11 -15.97 -14.13
N TYR A 604 -15.77 -16.40 -15.33
CA TYR A 604 -14.45 -16.96 -15.68
C TYR A 604 -13.94 -16.28 -16.94
N ASP A 605 -12.75 -15.69 -16.89
CA ASP A 605 -12.17 -14.86 -17.98
C ASP A 605 -13.17 -13.79 -18.50
N GLY A 606 -13.87 -13.15 -17.55
CA GLY A 606 -14.92 -12.16 -17.82
C GLY A 606 -16.19 -12.71 -18.48
N LYS A 607 -16.31 -14.01 -18.78
CA LYS A 607 -17.59 -14.62 -19.18
C LYS A 607 -18.45 -14.87 -17.93
N PRO A 608 -19.70 -14.38 -17.85
CA PRO A 608 -20.60 -14.69 -16.74
C PRO A 608 -20.86 -16.19 -16.56
N LEU A 609 -21.07 -16.58 -15.30
CA LEU A 609 -21.50 -17.91 -14.86
C LEU A 609 -22.77 -17.79 -14.01
N GLY A 610 -23.78 -18.60 -14.30
CA GLY A 610 -25.04 -18.68 -13.55
C GLY A 610 -25.01 -19.75 -12.47
N GLN A 611 -26.07 -19.87 -11.66
CA GLN A 611 -26.17 -20.91 -10.62
C GLN A 611 -26.09 -22.33 -11.24
N GLU A 612 -26.51 -22.47 -12.50
CA GLU A 612 -26.46 -23.68 -13.32
C GLU A 612 -25.07 -24.08 -13.85
N ASP A 613 -24.02 -23.26 -13.65
CA ASP A 613 -22.62 -23.61 -13.99
C ASP A 613 -21.86 -24.25 -12.80
N PHE A 614 -22.44 -24.19 -11.60
CA PHE A 614 -21.82 -24.69 -10.36
C PHE A 614 -22.38 -26.04 -9.92
N HIS A 615 -21.63 -26.74 -9.08
CA HIS A 615 -22.10 -27.85 -8.27
C HIS A 615 -21.74 -27.56 -6.81
N LEU A 616 -22.75 -27.68 -5.95
CA LEU A 616 -22.64 -27.44 -4.51
C LEU A 616 -22.83 -28.74 -3.75
N THR A 617 -22.00 -28.96 -2.74
CA THR A 617 -22.15 -30.02 -1.74
C THR A 617 -21.86 -29.48 -0.34
N GLN A 618 -22.26 -30.23 0.68
CA GLN A 618 -21.65 -30.12 2.00
C GLN A 618 -20.82 -31.36 2.25
N ASN A 619 -19.63 -31.19 2.84
CA ASN A 619 -18.86 -32.33 3.34
C ASN A 619 -19.31 -32.77 4.73
N ASP A 620 -18.71 -33.85 5.24
CA ASP A 620 -19.05 -34.47 6.53
C ASP A 620 -18.90 -33.51 7.74
N ALA A 621 -18.15 -32.42 7.60
CA ALA A 621 -18.01 -31.37 8.61
C ALA A 621 -19.05 -30.23 8.48
N GLY A 622 -19.92 -30.26 7.46
CA GLY A 622 -20.95 -29.27 7.20
C GLY A 622 -20.50 -28.06 6.39
N ASN A 623 -19.22 -28.01 5.97
CA ASN A 623 -18.66 -26.91 5.18
C ASN A 623 -19.19 -26.95 3.74
N LEU A 624 -19.37 -25.77 3.14
CA LEU A 624 -19.89 -25.62 1.78
C LEU A 624 -18.78 -25.84 0.76
N GLU A 625 -18.96 -26.79 -0.15
CA GLU A 625 -18.01 -27.07 -1.22
C GLU A 625 -18.58 -26.54 -2.55
N ILE A 626 -17.78 -25.73 -3.24
CA ILE A 626 -18.15 -25.05 -4.48
C ILE A 626 -17.21 -25.52 -5.58
N THR A 627 -17.79 -26.19 -6.58
CA THR A 627 -17.08 -26.66 -7.78
C THR A 627 -17.79 -26.21 -9.05
N LEU A 628 -17.11 -26.28 -10.20
CA LEU A 628 -17.78 -26.16 -11.50
C LEU A 628 -18.36 -27.51 -11.93
N ASN A 629 -19.59 -27.51 -12.44
CA ASN A 629 -20.17 -28.68 -13.10
C ASN A 629 -19.71 -28.76 -14.58
N ASP A 630 -20.18 -29.75 -15.34
CA ASP A 630 -19.75 -29.96 -16.74
C ASP A 630 -19.94 -28.71 -17.63
N THR A 631 -21.02 -27.93 -17.43
CA THR A 631 -21.28 -26.68 -18.16
C THR A 631 -20.22 -25.63 -17.81
N GLY A 632 -19.94 -25.42 -16.52
CA GLY A 632 -18.88 -24.52 -16.05
C GLY A 632 -17.49 -24.97 -16.50
N LYS A 633 -17.18 -26.27 -16.46
CA LYS A 633 -15.91 -26.84 -16.95
C LYS A 633 -15.73 -26.67 -18.46
N GLN A 634 -16.81 -26.68 -19.23
CA GLN A 634 -16.76 -26.36 -20.66
C GLN A 634 -16.42 -24.88 -20.91
N VAL A 635 -16.83 -23.96 -20.01
CA VAL A 635 -16.38 -22.56 -20.08
C VAL A 635 -14.88 -22.44 -19.94
N VAL A 636 -14.29 -23.08 -18.92
CA VAL A 636 -12.83 -23.10 -18.70
C VAL A 636 -12.12 -23.71 -19.90
N THR A 637 -12.61 -24.83 -20.42
CA THR A 637 -12.01 -25.52 -21.58
C THR A 637 -12.03 -24.64 -22.84
N ASN A 638 -13.08 -23.86 -23.06
CA ASN A 638 -13.19 -22.95 -24.21
C ASN A 638 -12.36 -21.66 -24.06
N ARG A 639 -12.07 -21.22 -22.84
CA ARG A 639 -11.29 -20.00 -22.54
C ARG A 639 -9.80 -20.25 -22.29
N GLY A 640 -9.44 -21.50 -21.99
CA GLY A 640 -8.13 -21.88 -21.46
C GLY A 640 -8.10 -21.84 -19.93
N THR A 641 -7.22 -22.65 -19.36
CA THR A 641 -6.95 -22.73 -17.91
C THR A 641 -6.22 -21.48 -17.40
N ASP A 642 -6.11 -21.35 -16.07
CA ASP A 642 -5.28 -20.33 -15.42
C ASP A 642 -5.70 -18.89 -15.76
N LYS A 643 -7.02 -18.62 -15.62
CA LYS A 643 -7.65 -17.30 -15.83
C LYS A 643 -8.36 -16.80 -14.58
N ASP A 644 -8.67 -15.51 -14.61
CA ASP A 644 -9.38 -14.83 -13.53
C ASP A 644 -10.76 -15.47 -13.34
N PHE A 645 -11.05 -15.93 -12.12
CA PHE A 645 -12.30 -16.54 -11.73
C PHE A 645 -12.87 -15.82 -10.51
N VAL A 646 -14.16 -15.50 -10.58
CA VAL A 646 -14.89 -14.86 -9.47
C VAL A 646 -16.15 -15.65 -9.24
N VAL A 647 -16.43 -15.99 -7.98
CA VAL A 647 -17.72 -16.51 -7.55
C VAL A 647 -18.23 -15.70 -6.37
N VAL A 648 -19.50 -15.31 -6.44
CA VAL A 648 -20.23 -14.58 -5.40
C VAL A 648 -21.24 -15.55 -4.82
N VAL A 649 -21.23 -15.69 -3.50
CA VAL A 649 -22.13 -16.54 -2.72
C VAL A 649 -22.90 -15.65 -1.76
N GLU A 650 -24.21 -15.80 -1.77
CA GLU A 650 -25.15 -15.05 -0.94
C GLU A 650 -25.72 -16.04 0.08
N LEU A 651 -25.51 -15.76 1.37
CA LEU A 651 -25.90 -16.64 2.49
C LEU A 651 -26.78 -15.87 3.48
N THR A 652 -27.99 -16.37 3.72
CA THR A 652 -28.93 -15.84 4.71
C THR A 652 -28.62 -16.42 6.10
N THR A 653 -28.50 -15.56 7.12
CA THR A 653 -28.37 -16.03 8.51
C THR A 653 -29.68 -16.63 9.01
N LYS A 654 -29.63 -17.58 9.95
CA LYS A 654 -30.82 -17.89 10.76
C LYS A 654 -31.27 -16.64 11.51
N VAL A 655 -32.58 -16.55 11.78
CA VAL A 655 -33.20 -15.44 12.51
C VAL A 655 -32.46 -15.11 13.81
N PHE A 656 -32.47 -13.84 14.22
CA PHE A 656 -31.81 -13.41 15.45
C PHE A 656 -32.69 -13.71 16.67
N GLU A 657 -32.28 -14.66 17.51
CA GLU A 657 -33.05 -15.12 18.68
C GLU A 657 -32.87 -14.16 19.87
N GLY A 658 -33.62 -13.06 19.86
CA GLY A 658 -33.56 -12.07 20.93
C GLY A 658 -32.33 -11.17 20.80
N LYS A 659 -31.57 -11.05 21.89
CA LYS A 659 -30.47 -10.09 22.07
C LYS A 659 -29.13 -10.77 21.75
N GLU A 660 -28.67 -10.72 20.49
CA GLU A 660 -27.43 -11.36 20.08
C GLU A 660 -26.62 -10.57 19.01
N THR A 661 -25.29 -10.68 19.11
CA THR A 661 -24.35 -10.19 18.08
C THR A 661 -23.72 -11.40 17.41
N LYS A 662 -23.84 -11.48 16.08
CA LYS A 662 -23.19 -12.52 15.27
C LYS A 662 -21.95 -11.89 14.62
N THR A 663 -20.80 -12.07 15.26
CA THR A 663 -19.49 -11.90 14.61
C THR A 663 -19.14 -13.21 13.92
N ILE A 664 -19.15 -13.20 12.59
CA ILE A 664 -18.87 -14.34 11.74
C ILE A 664 -17.51 -14.12 11.09
N ILE A 665 -16.48 -14.75 11.65
CA ILE A 665 -15.22 -14.98 10.96
C ILE A 665 -15.46 -16.17 10.04
N ASN A 666 -15.27 -16.00 8.74
CA ASN A 666 -15.46 -17.05 7.75
C ASN A 666 -14.14 -17.22 6.97
N LYS A 667 -13.55 -18.42 7.11
CA LYS A 667 -12.37 -18.90 6.38
C LYS A 667 -12.83 -19.62 5.12
N ALA A 668 -12.05 -19.54 4.07
CA ALA A 668 -12.15 -20.45 2.93
C ALA A 668 -10.79 -20.95 2.50
N THR A 669 -10.75 -22.16 1.94
CA THR A 669 -9.57 -22.71 1.27
C THR A 669 -9.92 -23.09 -0.17
N LEU A 670 -9.07 -22.64 -1.09
CA LEU A 670 -9.03 -23.10 -2.47
C LEU A 670 -8.14 -24.35 -2.53
N PHE A 671 -8.77 -25.48 -2.86
CA PHE A 671 -8.10 -26.75 -3.14
C PHE A 671 -7.84 -26.90 -4.64
N GLY A 672 -6.72 -27.53 -4.97
CA GLY A 672 -6.36 -27.94 -6.32
C GLY A 672 -6.69 -29.41 -6.59
N GLU A 673 -6.02 -29.96 -7.59
CA GLU A 673 -6.04 -31.40 -7.91
C GLU A 673 -5.66 -32.25 -6.67
N ASP A 674 -6.23 -33.46 -6.58
CA ASP A 674 -6.08 -34.40 -5.46
C ASP A 674 -6.45 -33.83 -4.06
N ASN A 675 -7.30 -32.80 -4.01
CA ASN A 675 -7.64 -32.08 -2.77
C ASN A 675 -6.42 -31.55 -2.00
N VAL A 676 -5.38 -31.11 -2.72
CA VAL A 676 -4.25 -30.39 -2.11
C VAL A 676 -4.68 -28.94 -1.79
N PRO A 677 -4.60 -28.47 -0.53
CA PRO A 677 -4.92 -27.09 -0.21
C PRO A 677 -3.87 -26.16 -0.84
N LEU A 678 -4.32 -25.22 -1.66
CA LEU A 678 -3.43 -24.28 -2.35
C LEU A 678 -3.37 -22.95 -1.61
N TYR A 679 -4.52 -22.34 -1.32
CA TYR A 679 -4.57 -21.02 -0.70
C TYR A 679 -5.74 -20.90 0.25
N TRP A 680 -5.60 -20.11 1.32
CA TRP A 680 -6.71 -19.78 2.21
C TRP A 680 -6.87 -18.28 2.37
N SER A 681 -8.08 -17.86 2.73
CA SER A 681 -8.43 -16.46 2.96
C SER A 681 -9.52 -16.36 4.01
N THR A 682 -9.37 -15.44 4.97
CA THR A 682 -10.31 -15.19 6.06
C THR A 682 -10.91 -13.80 5.94
N THR A 683 -12.22 -13.66 6.18
CA THR A 683 -12.89 -12.37 6.31
C THR A 683 -13.75 -12.35 7.56
N GLU A 684 -13.79 -11.20 8.25
CA GLU A 684 -14.70 -10.98 9.39
C GLU A 684 -15.93 -10.19 8.90
N SER A 685 -17.11 -10.56 9.37
CA SER A 685 -18.36 -9.83 9.13
C SER A 685 -19.17 -9.82 10.42
N GLN A 686 -19.70 -8.66 10.80
CA GLN A 686 -20.42 -8.49 12.05
C GLN A 686 -21.80 -7.89 11.80
N SER A 687 -22.81 -8.43 12.49
CA SER A 687 -24.12 -7.78 12.63
C SER A 687 -24.71 -8.05 14.01
N THR A 688 -25.51 -7.11 14.53
CA THR A 688 -26.06 -7.16 15.88
C THR A 688 -27.55 -6.85 15.93
N SER A 689 -28.28 -7.52 16.82
CA SER A 689 -29.67 -7.16 17.14
C SER A 689 -29.81 -6.14 18.28
N TYR A 690 -28.72 -5.43 18.64
CA TYR A 690 -28.62 -4.76 19.94
C TYR A 690 -27.91 -3.38 19.97
N GLY A 691 -27.90 -2.77 21.16
CA GLY A 691 -27.11 -1.58 21.52
C GLY A 691 -26.65 -1.64 22.99
N ASP A 692 -25.36 -1.38 23.20
CA ASP A 692 -24.56 -1.30 24.44
C ASP A 692 -25.19 -1.80 25.77
N GLU A 693 -25.15 -3.12 26.02
CA GLU A 693 -25.08 -3.73 27.36
C GLU A 693 -23.97 -4.80 27.44
N ALA A 694 -23.66 -5.25 28.67
CA ALA A 694 -22.79 -6.41 28.89
C ALA A 694 -23.38 -7.72 28.35
N GLU A 695 -22.46 -8.61 28.00
CA GLU A 695 -22.57 -9.36 26.76
C GLU A 695 -22.31 -10.86 26.98
N VAL A 696 -23.09 -11.71 26.30
CA VAL A 696 -22.64 -13.08 26.00
C VAL A 696 -21.85 -13.03 24.70
N ARG A 697 -20.53 -12.84 24.81
CA ARG A 697 -19.60 -12.91 23.67
C ARG A 697 -19.56 -14.31 23.07
N LYS A 698 -20.48 -14.61 22.15
CA LYS A 698 -20.31 -15.71 21.19
C LYS A 698 -19.38 -15.26 20.08
N ARG A 699 -18.10 -15.18 20.41
CA ARG A 699 -17.02 -15.13 19.42
C ARG A 699 -16.88 -16.54 18.87
N VAL A 700 -17.49 -16.79 17.71
CA VAL A 700 -17.34 -18.05 17.01
C VAL A 700 -16.03 -18.01 16.25
N PHE A 701 -15.22 -19.04 16.46
CA PHE A 701 -14.00 -19.29 15.71
C PHE A 701 -14.22 -20.60 14.94
N ASP A 702 -13.66 -20.65 13.73
CA ASP A 702 -13.24 -21.90 13.07
C ASP A 702 -11.92 -22.36 13.72
#